data_AF-A0A1X0D7N2-F1
#
_entry.id   AF-A0A1X0D7N2-F1
#
_cell.length_a   1.000
_cell.length_b   1.000
_cell.length_c   1.000
_cell.angle_alpha   90.00
_cell.angle_beta   90.00
_cell.angle_gamma   90.00
#
_symmetry.space_group_name_H-M   'P 1'
#
loop_
_entity.id
_entity.type
_entity.pdbx_description
1 polymer ?
#
loop_
_entity_poly.entity_id
_entity_poly.type
_entity_poly.pdbx_seq_one_letter_code
_entity_poly.pdbx_strand_id
1 'polypeptide(L)'
;MTGRVRLRVDVHGVVQGVGFRPFVYSCAAALNLAGCVRNDSSGAVIEVEGDAGDVENFLRRLRDRPPPLAVIESVETKPVALVGGTGFVISDTSRSDGGRTLTSPDVAMCAQCAAEQADPADRRYRHPFINCTNCGPRFTIIGSLPYDRASTAMAGFEMCAECAHEYHDPGDRRFHAQPICCPNCGPTLTYRDGSGRSPSGEAGLRAARELLRDGGVLAVKGIGGYHLACDAGNADAVAELRLRKRRGDKPFAVMVPDMATARDITVADDASARLLSGPQRPIVLMPRRAEAAVAEAVAPHNPDLGVLLAYAPLHPLLFGLPGDPPGPAVLVMTSGNLTGEPICFTDEDALDRLSHLADGWLMHDRAILVPCDDSVIRAVAGREVPIRRSRGYAPLPIALPVPVPPTLAVGADLKNTMAVADGKYAWLSQHIGDMDDVATLSVFDSARRHLQTLTAVTPQVLVADAHPLYRSTQWAERNAADRPVHTVQHHHAHIAAVMAEHGLDGSAQVLGFAFDGTGYGTDGAVWGGEVLLAGYKGFQRLAHLKYVPMAGGDISVRRPYRMALSHLWAAGIAWDDDLEPVAACPLDERAVLARQLDTGFGCVSTSSFGRLFDAVSALAGVRQVVAYEAQAAIELEGLSRGAGSGTGCYAFALHDGVIDPAPVLGAVVADQRAGVPAGIIGARFHRAVAEVIVRLASAHREVSPTVVLSGGVFQNATLLQLALHGLQDNGFEAITHHRVPPNDGGIALGQLLVGNCG
;
A
#
# COMPACT_ATOMS: atom_id res chain seq x y z
N MET A 1 -17.63 27.43 46.57
CA MET A 1 -16.21 27.67 46.26
C MET A 1 -15.71 26.45 45.52
N THR A 2 -15.78 26.46 44.20
CA THR A 2 -15.15 25.43 43.38
C THR A 2 -13.64 25.65 43.45
N GLY A 3 -12.90 24.62 43.86
CA GLY A 3 -11.45 24.71 44.02
C GLY A 3 -10.78 24.84 42.66
N ARG A 4 -9.87 25.81 42.52
CA ARG A 4 -8.97 25.84 41.35
C ARG A 4 -8.07 24.60 41.38
N VAL A 5 -7.87 24.01 40.21
CA VAL A 5 -6.96 22.88 40.01
C VAL A 5 -6.01 23.19 38.86
N ARG A 6 -4.80 22.65 38.93
CA ARG A 6 -3.85 22.65 37.80
C ARG A 6 -3.41 21.22 37.52
N LEU A 7 -3.52 20.84 36.25
CA LEU A 7 -3.12 19.53 35.77
C LEU A 7 -2.02 19.68 34.72
N ARG A 8 -1.03 18.81 34.79
CA ARG A 8 -0.23 18.42 33.63
C ARG A 8 -0.95 17.26 32.95
N VAL A 9 -1.17 17.37 31.64
CA VAL A 9 -1.82 16.37 30.81
C VAL A 9 -0.83 15.98 29.72
N ASP A 10 -0.37 14.74 29.75
CA ASP A 10 0.52 14.16 28.74
C ASP A 10 -0.37 13.36 27.76
N VAL A 11 -0.40 13.75 26.49
CA VAL A 11 -1.24 13.13 25.44
C VAL A 11 -0.37 12.39 24.44
N HIS A 12 -0.63 11.10 24.26
CA HIS A 12 0.11 10.24 23.35
C HIS A 12 -0.75 9.79 22.16
N GLY A 13 -0.11 9.55 21.02
CA GLY A 13 -0.74 9.13 19.76
C GLY A 13 -0.37 10.01 18.57
N VAL A 14 -1.22 10.03 17.53
CA VAL A 14 -1.10 10.92 16.37
C VAL A 14 -1.64 12.29 16.77
N VAL A 15 -0.83 13.08 17.47
CA VAL A 15 -1.21 14.41 17.99
C VAL A 15 -0.30 15.54 17.49
N GLN A 16 0.69 15.24 16.65
CA GLN A 16 1.53 16.24 16.01
C GLN A 16 1.26 16.32 14.51
N GLY A 17 1.30 17.54 13.97
CA GLY A 17 0.99 17.81 12.55
C GLY A 17 -0.48 17.67 12.16
N VAL A 18 -1.38 17.57 13.14
CA VAL A 18 -2.83 17.32 12.95
C VAL A 18 -3.72 18.44 13.49
N GLY A 19 -3.16 19.63 13.73
CA GLY A 19 -3.91 20.76 14.30
C GLY A 19 -4.21 20.64 15.81
N PHE A 20 -3.54 19.74 16.53
CA PHE A 20 -3.81 19.50 17.95
C PHE A 20 -3.51 20.69 18.87
N ARG A 21 -2.35 21.35 18.70
CA ARG A 21 -1.98 22.54 19.49
C ARG A 21 -3.03 23.68 19.33
N PRO A 22 -3.43 24.07 18.11
CA PRO A 22 -4.57 24.97 17.87
C PRO A 22 -5.86 24.58 18.56
N PHE A 23 -6.23 23.30 18.47
CA PHE A 23 -7.44 22.78 19.08
C PHE A 23 -7.41 22.89 20.60
N VAL A 24 -6.30 22.51 21.23
CA VAL A 24 -6.09 22.62 22.68
C VAL A 24 -6.18 24.07 23.13
N TYR A 25 -5.50 24.98 22.43
CA TYR A 25 -5.58 26.41 22.70
C TYR A 25 -7.02 26.92 22.66
N SER A 26 -7.74 26.59 21.58
CA SER A 26 -9.12 27.05 21.37
C SER A 26 -10.07 26.50 22.44
N CYS A 27 -9.89 25.24 22.85
CA CYS A 27 -10.67 24.63 23.92
C CYS A 27 -10.41 25.30 25.27
N ALA A 28 -9.13 25.55 25.60
CA ALA A 28 -8.76 26.19 26.85
C ALA A 28 -9.26 27.64 26.91
N ALA A 29 -9.10 28.40 25.82
CA ALA A 29 -9.58 29.78 25.71
C ALA A 29 -11.11 29.87 25.86
N ALA A 30 -11.86 28.98 25.20
CA ALA A 30 -13.32 28.96 25.29
C ALA A 30 -13.86 28.63 26.71
N LEU A 31 -13.02 28.02 27.56
CA LEU A 31 -13.33 27.68 28.95
C LEU A 31 -12.65 28.62 29.95
N ASN A 32 -12.02 29.71 29.49
CA ASN A 32 -11.26 30.66 30.31
C ASN A 32 -10.17 30.00 31.19
N LEU A 33 -9.57 28.91 30.70
CA LEU A 33 -8.50 28.19 31.38
C LEU A 33 -7.15 28.86 31.12
N ALA A 34 -6.26 28.83 32.11
CA ALA A 34 -4.89 29.34 31.98
C ALA A 34 -3.90 28.20 31.75
N GLY A 35 -2.78 28.47 31.08
CA GLY A 35 -1.69 27.49 30.94
C GLY A 35 -1.06 27.45 29.55
N CYS A 36 -0.58 26.27 29.14
CA CYS A 36 0.08 26.12 27.85
C CYS A 36 -0.05 24.74 27.22
N VAL A 37 0.19 24.67 25.91
CA VAL A 37 0.40 23.41 25.17
C VAL A 37 1.69 23.50 24.37
N ARG A 38 2.45 22.41 24.37
CA ARG A 38 3.67 22.27 23.56
C ARG A 38 3.79 20.86 22.99
N ASN A 39 4.52 20.75 21.89
CA ASN A 39 4.96 19.45 21.40
C ASN A 39 6.24 19.05 22.15
N ASP A 40 6.37 17.76 22.44
CA ASP A 40 7.64 17.17 22.84
C ASP A 40 7.96 15.92 22.01
N SER A 41 8.96 15.13 22.39
CA SER A 41 9.27 13.90 21.65
C SER A 41 8.22 12.81 21.89
N SER A 42 7.43 12.87 22.97
CA SER A 42 6.45 11.86 23.40
C SER A 42 5.01 12.11 22.98
N GLY A 43 4.67 13.34 22.60
CA GLY A 43 3.37 13.69 22.08
C GLY A 43 3.08 15.18 22.28
N ALA A 44 1.97 15.48 22.93
CA ALA A 44 1.62 16.84 23.34
C ALA A 44 1.56 16.94 24.87
N VAL A 45 2.24 17.92 25.44
CA VAL A 45 2.21 18.21 26.88
C VAL A 45 1.38 19.48 27.09
N ILE A 46 0.36 19.36 27.92
CA ILE A 46 -0.58 20.43 28.24
C ILE A 46 -0.48 20.70 29.73
N GLU A 47 -0.34 21.96 30.11
CA GLU A 47 -0.52 22.39 31.48
C GLU A 47 -1.75 23.29 31.51
N VAL A 48 -2.75 22.92 32.31
CA VAL A 48 -4.04 23.61 32.35
C VAL A 48 -4.46 23.89 33.78
N GLU A 49 -4.76 25.14 34.09
CA GLU A 49 -5.20 25.64 35.39
C GLU A 49 -6.56 26.35 35.27
N GLY A 50 -7.50 26.05 36.16
CA GLY A 50 -8.77 26.75 36.21
C GLY A 50 -9.75 26.14 37.20
N ASP A 51 -11.03 26.46 37.02
CA ASP A 51 -12.12 25.82 37.77
C ASP A 51 -12.12 24.30 37.51
N ALA A 52 -12.33 23.51 38.56
CA ALA A 52 -12.34 22.04 38.44
C ALA A 52 -13.34 21.52 37.40
N GLY A 53 -14.53 22.11 37.32
CA GLY A 53 -15.55 21.71 36.34
C GLY A 53 -15.16 22.05 34.90
N ASP A 54 -14.50 23.20 34.70
CA ASP A 54 -14.02 23.61 33.37
C ASP A 54 -12.82 22.78 32.92
N VAL A 55 -11.89 22.44 33.83
CA VAL A 55 -10.78 21.52 33.53
C VAL A 55 -11.30 20.12 33.17
N GLU A 56 -12.32 19.63 33.86
CA GLU A 56 -12.97 18.36 33.51
C GLU A 56 -13.66 18.42 32.14
N ASN A 57 -14.35 19.53 31.82
CA ASN A 57 -14.95 19.76 30.51
C ASN A 57 -13.89 19.82 29.40
N PHE A 58 -12.75 20.46 29.66
CA PHE A 58 -11.61 20.50 28.76
C PHE A 58 -11.08 19.10 28.46
N LEU A 59 -10.84 18.27 29.49
CA LEU A 59 -10.39 16.88 29.32
C LEU A 59 -11.41 16.03 28.54
N ARG A 60 -12.70 16.26 28.75
CA ARG A 60 -13.78 15.59 28.00
C ARG A 60 -13.75 15.98 26.52
N ARG A 61 -13.64 17.27 26.19
CA ARG A 61 -13.51 17.74 24.81
C ARG A 61 -12.27 17.19 24.12
N LEU A 62 -11.15 17.12 24.86
CA LEU A 62 -9.90 16.56 24.36
C LEU A 62 -10.07 15.11 23.90
N ARG A 63 -10.81 14.29 24.66
CA ARG A 63 -11.06 12.87 24.34
C ARG A 63 -12.14 12.67 23.29
N ASP A 64 -13.25 13.41 23.41
CA ASP A 64 -14.48 13.11 22.65
C ASP A 64 -14.56 13.86 21.32
N ARG A 65 -13.78 14.94 21.16
CA ARG A 65 -13.81 15.81 19.97
C ARG A 65 -12.41 16.23 19.51
N PRO A 66 -11.44 15.31 19.35
CA PRO A 66 -10.12 15.67 18.85
C PRO A 66 -10.19 16.17 17.40
N PRO A 67 -9.13 16.84 16.89
CA PRO A 67 -9.03 17.20 15.48
C PRO A 67 -9.24 15.99 14.55
N PRO A 68 -9.74 16.17 13.31
CA PRO A 68 -10.12 15.06 12.44
C PRO A 68 -9.00 14.06 12.10
N LEU A 69 -7.75 14.52 12.10
CA LEU A 69 -6.58 13.69 11.83
C LEU A 69 -5.91 13.14 13.09
N ALA A 70 -6.37 13.57 14.27
CA ALA A 70 -5.76 13.18 15.53
C ALA A 70 -6.30 11.82 16.00
N VAL A 71 -5.38 10.97 16.43
CA VAL A 71 -5.69 9.67 17.05
C VAL A 71 -5.04 9.68 18.42
N ILE A 72 -5.85 9.85 19.47
CA ILE A 72 -5.38 9.84 20.84
C ILE A 72 -5.37 8.40 21.35
N GLU A 73 -4.21 7.93 21.80
CA GLU A 73 -4.03 6.59 22.35
C GLU A 73 -4.16 6.59 23.87
N SER A 74 -3.57 7.59 24.53
CA SER A 74 -3.69 7.76 25.97
C SER A 74 -3.65 9.23 26.36
N VAL A 75 -4.26 9.52 27.51
CA VAL A 75 -4.28 10.83 28.14
C VAL A 75 -3.95 10.62 29.62
N GLU A 76 -2.72 10.91 30.01
CA GLU A 76 -2.27 10.83 31.39
C GLU A 76 -2.40 12.19 32.07
N THR A 77 -2.95 12.23 33.28
CA THR A 77 -3.14 13.47 34.03
C THR A 77 -2.43 13.42 35.36
N LYS A 78 -1.66 14.46 35.70
CA LYS A 78 -0.95 14.59 36.98
C LYS A 78 -1.28 15.95 37.61
N PRO A 79 -1.76 15.98 38.87
CA PRO A 79 -1.90 17.23 39.60
C PRO A 79 -0.55 17.92 39.76
N VAL A 80 -0.51 19.23 39.55
CA VAL A 80 0.68 20.05 39.76
C VAL A 80 0.33 21.29 40.58
N ALA A 81 1.32 21.92 41.20
CA ALA A 81 1.11 23.09 42.05
C ALA A 81 0.48 24.26 41.27
N LEU A 82 -0.51 24.92 41.86
CA LEU A 82 -1.13 26.13 41.31
C LEU A 82 -0.07 27.22 41.14
N VAL A 83 -0.09 27.92 40.02
CA VAL A 83 0.77 29.08 39.76
C VAL A 83 -0.06 30.37 39.70
N GLY A 84 -1.32 30.28 39.30
CA GLY A 84 -2.12 31.46 39.00
C GLY A 84 -1.78 32.05 37.63
N GLY A 85 -2.57 33.03 37.19
CA GLY A 85 -2.42 33.67 35.89
C GLY A 85 -3.70 33.69 35.06
N THR A 86 -3.57 34.26 33.86
CA THR A 86 -4.64 34.46 32.89
C THR A 86 -4.16 34.09 31.50
N GLY A 87 -5.02 33.45 30.72
CA GLY A 87 -4.75 33.12 29.33
C GLY A 87 -3.98 31.81 29.13
N PHE A 88 -4.08 31.30 27.92
CA PHE A 88 -3.47 30.05 27.49
C PHE A 88 -2.55 30.32 26.30
N VAL A 89 -1.41 29.65 26.21
CA VAL A 89 -0.43 29.88 25.13
C VAL A 89 -0.01 28.58 24.45
N ILE A 90 0.32 28.66 23.16
CA ILE A 90 1.07 27.59 22.48
C ILE A 90 2.55 27.93 22.68
N SER A 91 3.24 27.12 23.48
CA SER A 91 4.66 27.32 23.78
C SER A 91 5.56 26.63 22.76
N ASP A 92 6.83 27.03 22.76
CA ASP A 92 7.86 26.41 21.95
C ASP A 92 7.97 24.90 22.21
N THR A 93 8.29 24.19 21.14
CA THR A 93 8.56 22.75 21.16
C THR A 93 9.75 22.44 22.07
N SER A 94 9.59 21.50 22.99
CA SER A 94 10.68 21.00 23.85
C SER A 94 11.19 19.64 23.39
N ARG A 95 12.48 19.32 23.63
CA ARG A 95 13.00 17.96 23.43
C ARG A 95 13.12 17.28 24.79
N SER A 96 12.42 16.16 24.96
CA SER A 96 12.58 15.25 26.09
C SER A 96 13.28 13.98 25.61
N ASP A 97 14.13 13.37 26.45
CA ASP A 97 14.77 12.09 26.11
C ASP A 97 13.74 10.96 26.18
N GLY A 98 13.70 10.11 25.15
CA GLY A 98 12.95 8.85 25.15
C GLY A 98 11.45 8.90 24.80
N GLY A 99 10.92 10.05 24.38
CA GLY A 99 9.53 10.17 23.94
C GLY A 99 9.26 9.62 22.54
N ARG A 100 8.06 9.02 22.33
CA ARG A 100 7.56 8.47 21.06
C ARG A 100 6.32 9.21 20.56
N THR A 101 6.47 10.10 19.58
CA THR A 101 5.35 10.78 18.91
C THR A 101 5.03 10.12 17.58
N LEU A 102 3.74 9.90 17.29
CA LEU A 102 3.32 9.39 15.99
C LEU A 102 3.21 10.51 14.95
N THR A 103 3.73 10.22 13.76
CA THR A 103 3.69 11.14 12.62
C THR A 103 2.45 10.88 11.77
N SER A 104 1.72 11.95 11.44
CA SER A 104 0.60 11.89 10.52
C SER A 104 1.06 11.54 9.09
N PRO A 105 0.33 10.69 8.36
CA PRO A 105 0.61 10.44 6.94
C PRO A 105 0.27 11.67 6.09
N ASP A 106 0.65 11.66 4.82
CA ASP A 106 0.19 12.69 3.88
C ASP A 106 -1.32 12.59 3.67
N VAL A 107 -2.01 13.74 3.67
CA VAL A 107 -3.46 13.81 3.57
C VAL A 107 -3.86 14.69 2.39
N ALA A 108 -4.91 14.28 1.67
CA ALA A 108 -5.45 15.02 0.54
C ALA A 108 -5.99 16.40 0.93
N MET A 109 -6.01 17.31 -0.03
CA MET A 109 -6.58 18.66 0.11
C MET A 109 -8.03 18.58 0.62
N CYS A 110 -8.34 19.32 1.69
CA CYS A 110 -9.69 19.35 2.24
C CYS A 110 -10.64 20.23 1.39
N ALA A 111 -11.94 20.02 1.53
CA ALA A 111 -12.97 20.76 0.78
C ALA A 111 -12.88 22.29 0.99
N GLN A 112 -12.48 22.73 2.17
CA GLN A 112 -12.30 24.15 2.50
C GLN A 112 -11.11 24.79 1.78
N CYS A 113 -10.01 24.06 1.58
CA CYS A 113 -8.89 24.52 0.75
C CYS A 113 -9.24 24.46 -0.73
N ALA A 114 -9.99 23.45 -1.16
CA ALA A 114 -10.49 23.37 -2.54
C ALA A 114 -11.38 24.57 -2.90
N ALA A 115 -12.26 24.99 -1.98
CA ALA A 115 -13.12 26.16 -2.16
C ALA A 115 -12.31 27.46 -2.34
N GLU A 116 -11.32 27.72 -1.46
CA GLU A 116 -10.44 28.88 -1.60
C GLU A 116 -9.59 28.84 -2.87
N GLN A 117 -9.13 27.65 -3.29
CA GLN A 117 -8.37 27.51 -4.53
C GLN A 117 -9.21 27.89 -5.76
N ALA A 118 -10.52 27.67 -5.69
CA ALA A 118 -11.45 27.97 -6.77
C ALA A 118 -12.05 29.39 -6.71
N ASP A 119 -11.89 30.12 -5.61
CA ASP A 119 -12.48 31.45 -5.41
C ASP A 119 -11.57 32.58 -5.93
N PRO A 120 -11.95 33.31 -7.00
CA PRO A 120 -11.16 34.42 -7.53
C PRO A 120 -10.92 35.58 -6.55
N ALA A 121 -11.71 35.68 -5.49
CA ALA A 121 -11.54 36.70 -4.44
C ALA A 121 -10.54 36.27 -3.35
N ASP A 122 -10.18 35.00 -3.26
CA ASP A 122 -9.24 34.51 -2.24
C ASP A 122 -7.79 34.78 -2.65
N ARG A 123 -6.95 35.15 -1.68
CA ARG A 123 -5.51 35.41 -1.91
C ARG A 123 -4.72 34.17 -2.36
N ARG A 124 -5.29 32.99 -2.17
CA ARG A 124 -4.76 31.69 -2.60
C ARG A 124 -5.54 31.11 -3.79
N TYR A 125 -6.29 31.94 -4.51
CA TYR A 125 -6.89 31.57 -5.78
C TYR A 125 -5.84 30.90 -6.68
N ARG A 126 -6.17 29.70 -7.17
CA ARG A 126 -5.32 28.86 -8.02
C ARG A 126 -3.95 28.49 -7.44
N HIS A 127 -3.74 28.63 -6.13
CA HIS A 127 -2.43 28.34 -5.54
C HIS A 127 -2.18 26.82 -5.46
N PRO A 128 -1.09 26.29 -6.08
CA PRO A 128 -0.84 24.84 -6.19
C PRO A 128 -0.35 24.17 -4.89
N PHE A 129 -0.06 24.95 -3.85
CA PHE A 129 0.45 24.45 -2.56
C PHE A 129 -0.47 24.77 -1.37
N ILE A 130 -1.69 25.22 -1.65
CA ILE A 130 -2.67 25.55 -0.60
C ILE A 130 -2.91 24.36 0.34
N ASN A 131 -2.79 24.62 1.63
CA ASN A 131 -3.07 23.65 2.68
C ASN A 131 -3.53 24.37 3.96
N CYS A 132 -3.93 23.57 4.95
CA CYS A 132 -4.23 24.00 6.30
C CYS A 132 -3.77 22.93 7.31
N THR A 133 -4.07 23.12 8.59
CA THR A 133 -3.76 22.15 9.66
C THR A 133 -4.36 20.75 9.41
N ASN A 134 -5.48 20.68 8.68
CA ASN A 134 -6.25 19.45 8.42
C ASN A 134 -5.95 18.74 7.10
N CYS A 135 -5.02 19.25 6.27
CA CYS A 135 -4.69 18.62 4.98
C CYS A 135 -3.26 18.92 4.49
N GLY A 136 -2.88 18.28 3.39
CA GLY A 136 -1.62 18.51 2.71
C GLY A 136 -0.51 17.53 3.12
N PRO A 137 0.71 17.74 2.61
CA PRO A 137 1.84 16.85 2.88
C PRO A 137 2.24 16.88 4.36
N ARG A 138 2.71 15.74 4.85
CA ARG A 138 3.24 15.51 6.19
C ARG A 138 4.47 14.62 6.07
N PHE A 139 4.29 13.31 6.07
CA PHE A 139 5.38 12.34 6.04
C PHE A 139 6.43 12.63 4.98
N THR A 140 6.02 12.97 3.75
CA THR A 140 6.98 13.20 2.66
C THR A 140 7.81 14.48 2.78
N ILE A 141 7.45 15.39 3.70
CA ILE A 141 8.15 16.66 3.91
C ILE A 141 8.74 16.79 5.32
N ILE A 142 8.54 15.82 6.21
CA ILE A 142 9.07 15.85 7.58
C ILE A 142 10.48 15.28 7.58
N GLY A 143 11.46 16.07 7.97
CA GLY A 143 12.85 15.63 8.13
C GLY A 143 13.10 14.99 9.49
N SER A 144 12.51 15.54 10.56
CA SER A 144 12.64 15.00 11.93
C SER A 144 11.50 15.49 12.84
N LEU A 145 11.35 14.82 13.98
CA LEU A 145 10.47 15.25 15.07
C LEU A 145 11.26 16.02 16.16
N PRO A 146 10.59 16.89 16.94
CA PRO A 146 9.16 17.19 16.89
C PRO A 146 8.74 18.05 15.67
N TYR A 147 7.45 17.99 15.33
CA TYR A 147 6.94 18.60 14.10
C TYR A 147 6.87 20.13 14.19
N ASP A 148 7.71 20.79 13.40
CA ASP A 148 7.81 22.24 13.28
C ASP A 148 8.25 22.64 11.86
N ARG A 149 7.96 23.85 11.39
CA ARG A 149 8.32 24.31 10.05
C ARG A 149 9.81 24.14 9.78
N ALA A 150 10.66 24.45 10.76
CA ALA A 150 12.12 24.36 10.65
C ALA A 150 12.63 22.92 10.45
N SER A 151 11.85 21.89 10.82
CA SER A 151 12.18 20.48 10.64
C SER A 151 11.53 19.86 9.40
N THR A 152 11.03 20.68 8.47
CA THR A 152 10.37 20.24 7.23
C THR A 152 11.02 20.81 5.97
N ALA A 153 10.62 20.30 4.80
CA ALA A 153 10.95 20.88 3.50
C ALA A 153 10.46 22.34 3.31
N MET A 154 9.66 22.87 4.24
CA MET A 154 9.22 24.27 4.23
C MET A 154 10.19 25.23 4.93
N ALA A 155 11.28 24.73 5.53
CA ALA A 155 12.25 25.54 6.27
C ALA A 155 12.91 26.62 5.42
N GLY A 156 13.10 26.38 4.11
CA GLY A 156 13.69 27.34 3.17
C GLY A 156 12.73 28.45 2.70
N PHE A 157 11.46 28.41 3.11
CA PHE A 157 10.43 29.37 2.69
C PHE A 157 10.01 30.24 3.88
N GLU A 158 10.49 31.48 3.96
CA GLU A 158 10.08 32.42 5.01
C GLU A 158 8.62 32.84 4.85
N MET A 159 7.85 32.94 5.93
CA MET A 159 6.45 33.36 5.85
C MET A 159 6.35 34.87 5.56
N CYS A 160 5.57 35.28 4.56
CA CYS A 160 5.23 36.69 4.40
C CYS A 160 4.35 37.19 5.57
N ALA A 161 4.22 38.51 5.72
CA ALA A 161 3.48 39.14 6.81
C ALA A 161 2.05 38.60 6.97
N GLU A 162 1.33 38.36 5.88
CA GLU A 162 -0.04 37.84 5.92
C GLU A 162 -0.11 36.36 6.35
N CYS A 163 0.80 35.50 5.85
CA CYS A 163 0.89 34.12 6.30
C CYS A 163 1.33 34.05 7.77
N ALA A 164 2.23 34.93 8.19
CA ALA A 164 2.63 35.04 9.59
C ALA A 164 1.44 35.47 10.45
N HIS A 165 0.60 36.40 9.98
CA HIS A 165 -0.62 36.80 10.70
C HIS A 165 -1.58 35.62 10.90
N GLU A 166 -1.96 34.92 9.83
CA GLU A 166 -2.83 33.73 9.93
C GLU A 166 -2.22 32.60 10.77
N TYR A 167 -0.89 32.44 10.73
CA TYR A 167 -0.18 31.43 11.53
C TYR A 167 -0.31 31.71 13.04
N HIS A 168 -0.37 32.98 13.44
CA HIS A 168 -0.45 33.40 14.85
C HIS A 168 -1.87 33.77 15.31
N ASP A 169 -2.85 33.91 14.41
CA ASP A 169 -4.24 34.22 14.74
C ASP A 169 -5.02 32.94 15.13
N PRO A 170 -5.45 32.78 16.39
CA PRO A 170 -6.25 31.64 16.82
C PRO A 170 -7.63 31.53 16.16
N GLY A 171 -8.13 32.62 15.59
CA GLY A 171 -9.39 32.64 14.83
C GLY A 171 -9.24 32.06 13.42
N ASP A 172 -8.01 31.95 12.91
CA ASP A 172 -7.75 31.42 11.56
C ASP A 172 -7.57 29.90 11.57
N ARG A 173 -8.09 29.23 10.53
CA ARG A 173 -7.95 27.77 10.36
C ARG A 173 -6.49 27.32 10.12
N ARG A 174 -5.62 28.25 9.78
CA ARG A 174 -4.18 28.06 9.54
C ARG A 174 -3.33 28.44 10.75
N PHE A 175 -3.96 28.71 11.90
CA PHE A 175 -3.27 28.85 13.17
C PHE A 175 -2.32 27.65 13.41
N HIS A 176 -1.02 27.93 13.53
CA HIS A 176 0.06 26.93 13.60
C HIS A 176 0.10 25.86 12.49
N ALA A 177 -0.43 26.14 11.29
CA ALA A 177 -0.23 25.30 10.11
C ALA A 177 1.24 25.42 9.65
N GLN A 178 2.09 24.47 10.05
CA GLN A 178 3.53 24.49 9.72
C GLN A 178 3.82 24.64 8.22
N PRO A 179 3.06 24.00 7.28
CA PRO A 179 3.30 24.15 5.85
C PRO A 179 2.51 25.29 5.20
N ILE A 180 1.99 26.25 5.99
CA ILE A 180 1.30 27.43 5.46
C ILE A 180 2.19 28.17 4.46
N CYS A 181 1.59 28.54 3.33
CA CYS A 181 2.21 29.40 2.33
C CYS A 181 1.14 30.07 1.45
N CYS A 182 1.59 30.98 0.59
CA CYS A 182 0.81 31.66 -0.43
C CYS A 182 1.72 31.96 -1.64
N PRO A 183 1.21 32.52 -2.75
CA PRO A 183 2.04 32.85 -3.91
C PRO A 183 3.25 33.76 -3.63
N ASN A 184 3.21 34.58 -2.56
CA ASN A 184 4.29 35.51 -2.23
C ASN A 184 5.46 34.90 -1.45
N CYS A 185 5.25 33.75 -0.81
CA CYS A 185 6.21 33.21 0.17
C CYS A 185 6.35 31.69 0.12
N GLY A 186 5.64 31.06 -0.84
CA GLY A 186 5.57 29.62 -0.99
C GLY A 186 6.37 29.10 -2.17
N PRO A 187 6.29 27.79 -2.39
CA PRO A 187 6.90 27.16 -3.54
C PRO A 187 6.30 27.66 -4.86
N THR A 188 7.09 27.58 -5.94
CA THR A 188 6.70 28.01 -7.29
C THR A 188 6.72 26.83 -8.26
N LEU A 189 5.69 26.73 -9.11
CA LEU A 189 5.66 25.77 -10.22
C LEU A 189 6.59 26.22 -11.35
N THR A 190 7.27 25.26 -11.96
CA THR A 190 8.09 25.46 -13.16
C THR A 190 7.79 24.35 -14.15
N TYR A 191 7.32 24.71 -15.33
CA TYR A 191 7.28 23.78 -16.46
C TYR A 191 8.62 23.82 -17.18
N ARG A 192 9.10 22.70 -17.71
CA ARG A 192 10.27 22.61 -18.58
C ARG A 192 9.94 21.71 -19.76
N ASP A 193 10.22 22.16 -20.98
CA ASP A 193 10.11 21.33 -22.18
C ASP A 193 11.45 20.70 -22.59
N GLY A 194 11.41 19.81 -23.59
CA GLY A 194 12.61 19.17 -24.16
C GLY A 194 13.62 20.13 -24.80
N SER A 195 13.25 21.38 -25.09
CA SER A 195 14.16 22.42 -25.57
C SER A 195 14.86 23.20 -24.45
N GLY A 196 14.45 22.96 -23.19
CA GLY A 196 14.95 23.66 -22.00
C GLY A 196 14.19 24.94 -21.65
N ARG A 197 13.17 25.33 -22.41
CA ARG A 197 12.32 26.49 -22.09
C ARG A 197 11.58 26.19 -20.78
N SER A 198 11.65 27.12 -19.83
CA SER A 198 11.18 26.87 -18.46
C SER A 198 10.24 27.95 -17.88
N PRO A 199 9.00 28.12 -18.39
CA PRO A 199 8.05 29.08 -17.83
C PRO A 199 7.57 28.67 -16.44
N SER A 200 7.41 29.65 -15.54
CA SER A 200 6.98 29.45 -14.16
C SER A 200 5.54 29.90 -13.90
N GLY A 201 4.98 29.50 -12.75
CA GLY A 201 3.64 29.88 -12.30
C GLY A 201 2.54 29.47 -13.27
N GLU A 202 1.58 30.37 -13.51
CA GLU A 202 0.44 30.13 -14.41
C GLU A 202 0.85 29.87 -15.87
N ALA A 203 1.95 30.48 -16.34
CA ALA A 203 2.45 30.21 -17.69
C ALA A 203 2.99 28.77 -17.81
N GLY A 204 3.65 28.27 -16.76
CA GLY A 204 4.09 26.87 -16.70
C GLY A 204 2.93 25.89 -16.60
N LEU A 205 1.95 26.17 -15.75
CA LEU A 205 0.74 25.35 -15.65
C LEU A 205 -0.02 25.28 -16.99
N ARG A 206 -0.16 26.40 -17.69
CA ARG A 206 -0.81 26.44 -19.01
C ARG A 206 -0.08 25.56 -20.02
N ALA A 207 1.25 25.68 -20.11
CA ALA A 207 2.06 24.87 -21.03
C ALA A 207 1.94 23.37 -20.72
N ALA A 208 1.92 22.99 -19.45
CA ALA A 208 1.72 21.61 -19.03
C ALA A 208 0.35 21.05 -19.46
N ARG A 209 -0.71 21.87 -19.36
CA ARG A 209 -2.07 21.47 -19.77
C ARG A 209 -2.21 21.40 -21.29
N GLU A 210 -1.58 22.31 -22.01
CA GLU A 210 -1.49 22.26 -23.47
C GLU A 210 -0.81 20.97 -23.93
N LEU A 211 0.32 20.60 -23.31
CA LEU A 211 1.00 19.33 -23.61
C LEU A 211 0.10 18.11 -23.43
N LEU A 212 -0.61 18.02 -22.30
CA LEU A 212 -1.52 16.90 -22.02
C LEU A 212 -2.70 16.84 -23.00
N ARG A 213 -3.31 18.00 -23.30
CA ARG A 213 -4.40 18.11 -24.27
C ARG A 213 -3.95 17.70 -25.68
N ASP A 214 -2.72 18.04 -26.04
CA ASP A 214 -2.16 17.76 -27.36
C ASP A 214 -1.59 16.32 -27.46
N GLY A 215 -1.80 15.48 -26.44
CA GLY A 215 -1.46 14.06 -26.42
C GLY A 215 -0.04 13.71 -25.95
N GLY A 216 0.69 14.68 -25.38
CA GLY A 216 2.03 14.47 -24.84
C GLY A 216 2.05 13.79 -23.46
N VAL A 217 3.22 13.27 -23.10
CA VAL A 217 3.51 12.69 -21.78
C VAL A 217 4.18 13.73 -20.89
N LEU A 218 3.54 14.08 -19.78
CA LEU A 218 4.04 15.03 -18.79
C LEU A 218 4.58 14.32 -17.55
N ALA A 219 5.81 14.61 -17.14
CA ALA A 219 6.31 14.27 -15.82
C ALA A 219 5.80 15.32 -14.81
N VAL A 220 5.05 14.92 -13.79
CA VAL A 220 4.45 15.81 -12.79
C VAL A 220 5.07 15.53 -11.42
N LYS A 221 5.70 16.53 -10.80
CA LYS A 221 6.17 16.44 -9.42
C LYS A 221 4.97 16.48 -8.46
N GLY A 222 4.68 15.34 -7.84
CA GLY A 222 3.61 15.18 -6.85
C GLY A 222 4.07 15.42 -5.42
N ILE A 223 3.36 14.80 -4.46
CA ILE A 223 3.69 14.92 -3.02
C ILE A 223 4.80 13.96 -2.59
N GLY A 224 4.80 12.74 -3.11
CA GLY A 224 5.73 11.66 -2.74
C GLY A 224 6.70 11.26 -3.85
N GLY A 225 6.63 11.88 -5.02
CA GLY A 225 7.52 11.61 -6.15
C GLY A 225 6.94 12.16 -7.45
N TYR A 226 7.60 11.85 -8.55
CA TYR A 226 7.13 12.19 -9.89
C TYR A 226 6.12 11.15 -10.40
N HIS A 227 5.10 11.63 -11.11
CA HIS A 227 4.22 10.81 -11.94
C HIS A 227 4.52 11.05 -13.41
N LEU A 228 4.29 10.05 -14.26
CA LEU A 228 4.11 10.25 -15.70
C LEU A 228 2.62 10.29 -15.99
N ALA A 229 2.20 11.34 -16.70
CA ALA A 229 0.81 11.65 -16.99
C ALA A 229 0.57 11.82 -18.49
N CYS A 230 -0.54 11.27 -18.98
CA CYS A 230 -1.07 11.51 -20.31
C CYS A 230 -2.60 11.36 -20.29
N ASP A 231 -3.29 11.83 -21.34
CA ASP A 231 -4.73 11.63 -21.49
C ASP A 231 -5.07 10.13 -21.57
N ALA A 232 -5.85 9.63 -20.60
CA ALA A 232 -6.24 8.24 -20.56
C ALA A 232 -7.27 7.86 -21.64
N GLY A 233 -7.96 8.84 -22.23
CA GLY A 233 -8.87 8.66 -23.36
C GLY A 233 -8.15 8.61 -24.72
N ASN A 234 -6.88 9.05 -24.78
CA ASN A 234 -6.08 9.05 -26.00
C ASN A 234 -5.27 7.75 -26.13
N ALA A 235 -5.72 6.84 -27.00
CA ALA A 235 -5.10 5.54 -27.18
C ALA A 235 -3.62 5.62 -27.61
N ASP A 236 -3.27 6.58 -28.47
CA ASP A 236 -1.91 6.76 -28.97
C ASP A 236 -0.97 7.23 -27.85
N ALA A 237 -1.41 8.19 -27.04
CA ALA A 237 -0.64 8.68 -25.90
C ALA A 237 -0.38 7.59 -24.84
N VAL A 238 -1.40 6.75 -24.58
CA VAL A 238 -1.27 5.63 -23.65
C VAL A 238 -0.33 4.55 -24.21
N ALA A 239 -0.44 4.21 -25.49
CA ALA A 239 0.42 3.24 -26.16
C ALA A 239 1.89 3.71 -26.18
N GLU A 240 2.11 4.99 -26.49
CA GLU A 240 3.45 5.59 -26.50
C GLU A 240 4.08 5.58 -25.10
N LEU A 241 3.32 5.95 -24.06
CA LEU A 241 3.79 5.86 -22.67
C LEU A 241 4.16 4.41 -22.28
N ARG A 242 3.38 3.41 -22.70
CA ARG A 242 3.73 1.99 -22.45
C ARG A 242 5.02 1.59 -23.11
N LEU A 243 5.20 1.98 -24.37
CA LEU A 243 6.39 1.68 -25.16
C LEU A 243 7.63 2.27 -24.49
N ARG A 244 7.61 3.57 -24.20
CA ARG A 244 8.72 4.29 -23.56
C ARG A 244 9.08 3.68 -22.20
N LYS A 245 8.07 3.41 -21.35
CA LYS A 245 8.26 2.86 -20.00
C LYS A 245 8.60 1.35 -19.98
N ARG A 246 8.53 0.68 -21.14
CA ARG A 246 8.67 -0.79 -21.27
C ARG A 246 7.74 -1.53 -20.32
N ARG A 247 6.49 -1.06 -20.23
CA ARG A 247 5.54 -1.49 -19.19
C ARG A 247 4.57 -2.59 -19.61
N GLY A 248 4.86 -3.31 -20.70
CA GLY A 248 4.04 -4.43 -21.20
C GLY A 248 2.53 -4.22 -20.99
N ASP A 249 1.88 -5.18 -20.36
CA ASP A 249 0.44 -5.14 -20.06
C ASP A 249 0.11 -4.70 -18.63
N LYS A 250 1.09 -4.36 -17.79
CA LYS A 250 0.83 -4.01 -16.38
C LYS A 250 -0.10 -2.79 -16.33
N PRO A 251 -1.27 -2.85 -15.65
CA PRO A 251 -2.23 -1.75 -15.65
C PRO A 251 -1.63 -0.42 -15.20
N PHE A 252 -2.12 0.66 -15.80
CA PHE A 252 -1.92 2.02 -15.32
C PHE A 252 -3.03 2.40 -14.35
N ALA A 253 -2.67 3.21 -13.35
CA ALA A 253 -3.68 3.90 -12.57
C ALA A 253 -4.13 5.16 -13.33
N VAL A 254 -5.39 5.54 -13.15
CA VAL A 254 -5.97 6.75 -13.72
C VAL A 254 -6.48 7.67 -12.61
N MET A 255 -6.16 8.95 -12.73
CA MET A 255 -6.68 9.99 -11.87
C MET A 255 -7.88 10.66 -12.51
N VAL A 256 -8.87 10.99 -11.68
CA VAL A 256 -10.05 11.77 -12.06
C VAL A 256 -10.24 12.94 -11.09
N PRO A 257 -10.89 14.05 -11.51
CA PRO A 257 -11.02 15.24 -10.68
C PRO A 257 -11.99 15.03 -9.51
N ASP A 258 -13.05 14.26 -9.71
CA ASP A 258 -14.14 14.09 -8.75
C ASP A 258 -14.83 12.72 -8.82
N MET A 259 -15.70 12.46 -7.82
CA MET A 259 -16.46 11.22 -7.72
C MET A 259 -17.47 11.03 -8.86
N ALA A 260 -17.91 12.10 -9.53
CA ALA A 260 -18.83 11.99 -10.66
C ALA A 260 -18.11 11.33 -11.84
N THR A 261 -16.95 11.88 -12.21
CA THR A 261 -16.10 11.34 -13.27
C THR A 261 -15.65 9.90 -12.96
N ALA A 262 -15.34 9.59 -11.69
CA ALA A 262 -15.03 8.22 -11.28
C ALA A 262 -16.16 7.23 -11.59
N ARG A 263 -17.42 7.62 -11.30
CA ARG A 263 -18.61 6.79 -11.56
C ARG A 263 -18.94 6.65 -13.04
N ASP A 264 -18.51 7.59 -13.87
CA ASP A 264 -18.69 7.51 -15.32
C ASP A 264 -17.81 6.41 -15.95
N ILE A 265 -16.63 6.16 -15.37
CA ILE A 265 -15.68 5.15 -15.89
C ILE A 265 -15.70 3.81 -15.14
N THR A 266 -16.28 3.75 -13.93
CA THR A 266 -16.27 2.55 -13.08
C THR A 266 -17.59 2.28 -12.37
N VAL A 267 -17.78 1.03 -11.94
CA VAL A 267 -18.84 0.62 -11.01
C VAL A 267 -18.30 0.73 -9.59
N ALA A 268 -18.55 1.87 -8.94
CA ALA A 268 -18.12 2.13 -7.57
C ALA A 268 -19.20 1.70 -6.57
N ASP A 269 -18.94 0.63 -5.81
CA ASP A 269 -19.73 0.31 -4.61
C ASP A 269 -19.47 1.30 -3.47
N ASP A 270 -20.26 1.21 -2.40
CA ASP A 270 -20.15 2.14 -1.26
C ASP A 270 -18.80 2.05 -0.54
N ALA A 271 -18.18 0.88 -0.47
CA ALA A 271 -16.89 0.69 0.20
C ALA A 271 -15.76 1.35 -0.61
N SER A 272 -15.71 1.05 -1.90
CA SER A 272 -14.81 1.64 -2.89
C SER A 272 -14.98 3.16 -2.97
N ALA A 273 -16.22 3.67 -2.97
CA ALA A 273 -16.48 5.11 -2.97
C ALA A 273 -16.00 5.81 -1.69
N ARG A 274 -16.15 5.18 -0.51
CA ARG A 274 -15.60 5.70 0.76
C ARG A 274 -14.08 5.74 0.75
N LEU A 275 -13.42 4.67 0.29
CA LEU A 275 -11.97 4.62 0.18
C LEU A 275 -11.45 5.73 -0.76
N LEU A 276 -12.08 5.85 -1.94
CA LEU A 276 -11.68 6.80 -2.97
C LEU A 276 -11.88 8.27 -2.55
N SER A 277 -12.90 8.55 -1.73
CA SER A 277 -13.22 9.89 -1.22
C SER A 277 -12.56 10.23 0.12
N GLY A 278 -11.96 9.24 0.80
CA GLY A 278 -11.30 9.39 2.09
C GLY A 278 -10.07 10.31 2.06
N PRO A 279 -9.57 10.75 3.23
CA PRO A 279 -8.41 11.64 3.32
C PRO A 279 -7.13 11.07 2.71
N GLN A 280 -7.01 9.73 2.63
CA GLN A 280 -5.85 9.03 2.08
C GLN A 280 -5.81 9.07 0.56
N ARG A 281 -6.96 9.14 -0.13
CA ARG A 281 -7.08 9.10 -1.60
C ARG A 281 -6.19 8.04 -2.27
N PRO A 282 -6.30 6.75 -1.91
CA PRO A 282 -5.54 5.68 -2.55
C PRO A 282 -6.02 5.47 -4.00
N ILE A 283 -5.26 4.69 -4.77
CA ILE A 283 -5.75 4.04 -5.97
C ILE A 283 -6.70 2.92 -5.53
N VAL A 284 -7.95 2.95 -5.98
CA VAL A 284 -8.97 1.94 -5.71
C VAL A 284 -9.21 1.12 -6.97
N LEU A 285 -9.08 -0.20 -6.88
CA LEU A 285 -9.35 -1.13 -7.98
C LEU A 285 -10.86 -1.37 -8.06
N MET A 286 -11.49 -0.95 -9.17
CA MET A 286 -12.94 -1.05 -9.37
C MET A 286 -13.28 -1.58 -10.77
N PRO A 287 -14.39 -2.30 -10.93
CA PRO A 287 -14.84 -2.77 -12.24
C PRO A 287 -15.04 -1.60 -13.23
N ARG A 288 -14.47 -1.75 -14.42
CA ARG A 288 -14.63 -0.82 -15.55
C ARG A 288 -16.07 -0.86 -16.08
N ARG A 289 -16.61 0.29 -16.48
CA ARG A 289 -17.84 0.36 -17.29
C ARG A 289 -17.54 0.12 -18.76
N ALA A 290 -18.44 -0.58 -19.45
CA ALA A 290 -18.30 -0.86 -20.88
C ALA A 290 -18.13 0.41 -21.73
N GLU A 291 -18.80 1.50 -21.35
CA GLU A 291 -18.79 2.80 -22.03
C GLU A 291 -17.72 3.77 -21.48
N ALA A 292 -16.81 3.30 -20.62
CA ALA A 292 -15.78 4.14 -20.03
C ALA A 292 -14.90 4.77 -21.13
N ALA A 293 -14.84 6.11 -21.15
CA ALA A 293 -13.99 6.92 -22.03
C ALA A 293 -12.51 6.85 -21.62
N VAL A 294 -11.98 5.63 -21.57
CA VAL A 294 -10.62 5.27 -21.18
C VAL A 294 -10.11 4.26 -22.20
N ALA A 295 -8.94 4.49 -22.77
CA ALA A 295 -8.34 3.59 -23.75
C ALA A 295 -8.15 2.19 -23.14
N GLU A 296 -8.43 1.15 -23.92
CA GLU A 296 -8.25 -0.25 -23.48
C GLU A 296 -6.81 -0.52 -23.03
N ALA A 297 -5.85 0.12 -23.69
CA ALA A 297 -4.45 0.08 -23.33
C ALA A 297 -4.17 0.57 -21.90
N VAL A 298 -5.05 1.26 -21.19
CA VAL A 298 -4.82 1.62 -19.78
C VAL A 298 -4.74 0.37 -18.89
N ALA A 299 -5.58 -0.62 -19.13
CA ALA A 299 -5.61 -1.88 -18.40
C ALA A 299 -5.93 -3.05 -19.34
N PRO A 300 -4.97 -3.47 -20.20
CA PRO A 300 -5.19 -4.51 -21.20
C PRO A 300 -5.67 -5.81 -20.55
N HIS A 301 -6.73 -6.40 -21.09
CA HIS A 301 -7.32 -7.67 -20.62
C HIS A 301 -7.77 -7.71 -19.15
N ASN A 302 -7.76 -6.56 -18.46
CA ASN A 302 -8.15 -6.46 -17.07
C ASN A 302 -9.52 -5.77 -16.97
N PRO A 303 -10.53 -6.40 -16.33
CA PRO A 303 -11.85 -5.79 -16.20
C PRO A 303 -11.90 -4.65 -15.17
N ASP A 304 -10.84 -4.45 -14.39
CA ASP A 304 -10.77 -3.37 -13.40
C ASP A 304 -9.90 -2.20 -13.87
N LEU A 305 -10.29 -0.99 -13.45
CA LEU A 305 -9.43 0.19 -13.49
C LEU A 305 -8.94 0.50 -12.06
N GLY A 306 -7.67 0.89 -11.95
CA GLY A 306 -7.16 1.51 -10.73
C GLY A 306 -7.42 3.00 -10.77
N VAL A 307 -8.38 3.50 -9.98
CA VAL A 307 -8.80 4.90 -10.00
C VAL A 307 -8.33 5.61 -8.73
N LEU A 308 -7.76 6.80 -8.85
CA LEU A 308 -7.50 7.70 -7.72
C LEU A 308 -8.15 9.06 -7.96
N LEU A 309 -8.50 9.76 -6.89
CA LEU A 309 -9.01 11.13 -6.99
C LEU A 309 -7.89 12.17 -6.86
N ALA A 310 -8.08 13.31 -7.51
CA ALA A 310 -7.23 14.48 -7.39
C ALA A 310 -7.00 14.84 -5.90
N TYR A 311 -5.82 14.48 -5.38
CA TYR A 311 -5.54 14.57 -3.94
C TYR A 311 -4.70 15.79 -3.51
N ALA A 312 -3.88 16.37 -4.40
CA ALA A 312 -3.06 17.55 -4.11
C ALA A 312 -3.60 18.76 -4.89
N PRO A 313 -3.36 20.01 -4.43
CA PRO A 313 -3.92 21.19 -5.09
C PRO A 313 -3.42 21.40 -6.53
N LEU A 314 -2.28 20.81 -6.90
CA LEU A 314 -1.82 20.80 -8.29
C LEU A 314 -2.76 20.02 -9.22
N HIS A 315 -3.41 18.96 -8.76
CA HIS A 315 -4.19 18.09 -9.64
C HIS A 315 -5.47 18.76 -10.18
N PRO A 316 -6.31 19.43 -9.36
CA PRO A 316 -7.44 20.18 -9.89
C PRO A 316 -7.03 21.24 -10.92
N LEU A 317 -5.85 21.86 -10.74
CA LEU A 317 -5.31 22.81 -11.70
C LEU A 317 -4.92 22.16 -13.03
N LEU A 318 -4.39 20.93 -13.02
CA LEU A 318 -4.09 20.17 -14.24
C LEU A 318 -5.37 19.82 -15.01
N PHE A 319 -6.42 19.35 -14.32
CA PHE A 319 -7.73 19.13 -14.93
C PHE A 319 -8.36 20.45 -15.43
N GLY A 320 -8.15 21.53 -14.68
CA GLY A 320 -8.67 22.86 -14.96
C GLY A 320 -9.77 23.27 -13.97
N LEU A 321 -9.80 24.55 -13.65
CA LEU A 321 -10.87 25.19 -12.87
C LEU A 321 -11.88 25.88 -13.81
N PRO A 322 -13.07 26.26 -13.35
CA PRO A 322 -14.03 27.00 -14.17
C PRO A 322 -13.41 28.22 -14.85
N GLY A 323 -13.59 28.33 -16.18
CA GLY A 323 -12.99 29.37 -17.02
C GLY A 323 -11.69 28.97 -17.72
N ASP A 324 -11.08 27.86 -17.33
CA ASP A 324 -9.94 27.30 -18.03
C ASP A 324 -10.33 26.63 -19.37
N PRO A 325 -9.41 26.55 -20.36
CA PRO A 325 -9.61 25.73 -21.54
C PRO A 325 -9.87 24.27 -21.17
N PRO A 326 -10.62 23.50 -22.00
CA PRO A 326 -10.84 22.08 -21.74
C PRO A 326 -9.51 21.31 -21.78
N GLY A 327 -9.35 20.38 -20.85
CA GLY A 327 -8.25 19.40 -20.82
C GLY A 327 -8.79 17.97 -20.70
N PRO A 328 -7.92 16.97 -20.59
CA PRO A 328 -8.33 15.58 -20.39
C PRO A 328 -9.20 15.41 -19.14
N ALA A 329 -10.30 14.66 -19.25
CA ALA A 329 -11.17 14.36 -18.11
C ALA A 329 -10.60 13.26 -17.19
N VAL A 330 -9.76 12.39 -17.76
CA VAL A 330 -9.12 11.27 -17.08
C VAL A 330 -7.65 11.27 -17.47
N LEU A 331 -6.74 11.25 -16.48
CA LEU A 331 -5.31 11.22 -16.72
C LEU A 331 -4.74 9.89 -16.28
N VAL A 332 -3.91 9.25 -17.09
CA VAL A 332 -3.00 8.22 -16.57
C VAL A 332 -2.10 8.88 -15.53
N MET A 333 -1.90 8.23 -14.39
CA MET A 333 -0.96 8.67 -13.35
C MET A 333 -0.16 7.47 -12.87
N THR A 334 1.00 7.24 -13.50
CA THR A 334 1.90 6.14 -13.11
C THR A 334 3.17 6.69 -12.48
N SER A 335 3.86 5.91 -11.65
CA SER A 335 5.14 6.30 -11.06
C SER A 335 6.15 6.78 -12.12
N GLY A 336 6.87 7.86 -11.84
CA GLY A 336 7.93 8.39 -12.69
C GLY A 336 9.20 7.57 -12.52
N ASN A 337 9.28 6.44 -13.21
CA ASN A 337 10.41 5.52 -13.22
C ASN A 337 10.34 4.59 -14.45
N LEU A 338 11.48 3.97 -14.76
CA LEU A 338 11.50 2.77 -15.56
C LEU A 338 10.90 1.59 -14.76
N THR A 339 10.37 0.60 -15.47
CA THR A 339 9.79 -0.59 -14.84
C THR A 339 10.84 -1.32 -14.00
N GLY A 340 10.56 -1.49 -12.70
CA GLY A 340 11.44 -2.17 -11.74
C GLY A 340 12.22 -1.22 -10.83
N GLU A 341 12.40 0.03 -11.21
CA GLU A 341 13.16 1.00 -10.40
C GLU A 341 12.30 1.77 -9.40
N PRO A 342 12.87 2.36 -8.35
CA PRO A 342 12.15 3.27 -7.45
C PRO A 342 11.67 4.53 -8.15
N ILE A 343 10.61 5.14 -7.63
CA ILE A 343 10.06 6.41 -8.11
C ILE A 343 11.10 7.54 -8.01
N CYS A 344 11.24 8.35 -9.08
CA CYS A 344 12.05 9.57 -9.02
C CYS A 344 11.35 10.58 -8.10
N PHE A 345 12.11 11.27 -7.24
CA PHE A 345 11.56 12.30 -6.35
C PHE A 345 12.40 13.58 -6.29
N THR A 346 13.67 13.53 -6.69
CA THR A 346 14.51 14.71 -6.91
C THR A 346 14.37 15.22 -8.34
N ASP A 347 14.62 16.50 -8.55
CA ASP A 347 14.48 17.12 -9.88
C ASP A 347 15.61 16.67 -10.82
N GLU A 348 16.81 16.46 -10.28
CA GLU A 348 17.96 15.94 -11.02
C GLU A 348 17.68 14.54 -11.55
N ASP A 349 17.21 13.62 -10.69
CA ASP A 349 16.85 12.26 -11.10
C ASP A 349 15.73 12.26 -12.13
N ALA A 350 14.71 13.12 -11.95
CA ALA A 350 13.58 13.18 -12.86
C ALA A 350 13.96 13.69 -14.25
N LEU A 351 14.87 14.67 -14.33
CA LEU A 351 15.34 15.20 -15.61
C LEU A 351 16.26 14.20 -16.33
N ASP A 352 17.06 13.44 -15.60
CA ASP A 352 17.95 12.43 -16.18
C ASP A 352 17.18 11.15 -16.57
N ARG A 353 16.55 10.48 -15.59
CA ARG A 353 15.93 9.17 -15.77
C ARG A 353 14.61 9.21 -16.53
N LEU A 354 13.89 10.34 -16.56
CA LEU A 354 12.63 10.45 -17.30
C LEU A 354 12.77 11.14 -18.66
N SER A 355 13.99 11.57 -19.03
CA SER A 355 14.31 12.25 -20.30
C SER A 355 13.78 11.54 -21.55
N HIS A 356 13.78 10.21 -21.54
CA HIS A 356 13.33 9.35 -22.64
C HIS A 356 11.88 8.86 -22.47
N LEU A 357 11.20 9.29 -21.40
CA LEU A 357 9.83 8.91 -21.08
C LEU A 357 8.85 10.07 -21.27
N ALA A 358 9.22 11.26 -20.79
CA ALA A 358 8.37 12.44 -20.78
C ALA A 358 8.76 13.45 -21.89
N ASP A 359 7.76 14.15 -22.41
CA ASP A 359 7.91 15.25 -23.37
C ASP A 359 8.07 16.62 -22.65
N GLY A 360 7.69 16.69 -21.37
CA GLY A 360 7.85 17.86 -20.52
C GLY A 360 7.78 17.53 -19.03
N TRP A 361 8.23 18.46 -18.19
CA TRP A 361 8.26 18.32 -16.72
C TRP A 361 7.54 19.49 -16.07
N LEU A 362 6.55 19.20 -15.22
CA LEU A 362 5.95 20.16 -14.31
C LEU A 362 6.49 19.93 -12.90
N MET A 363 7.39 20.81 -12.48
CA MET A 363 8.20 20.69 -11.26
C MET A 363 7.84 21.79 -10.26
N HIS A 364 8.43 21.71 -9.05
CA HIS A 364 8.40 22.77 -8.05
C HIS A 364 9.59 22.71 -7.09
N ASP A 365 9.92 23.83 -6.50
CA ASP A 365 11.06 24.03 -5.59
C ASP A 365 10.84 23.53 -4.15
N ARG A 366 9.65 23.02 -3.79
CA ARG A 366 9.50 22.25 -2.54
C ARG A 366 10.14 20.86 -2.69
N ALA A 367 11.15 20.58 -1.88
CA ALA A 367 11.78 19.26 -1.84
C ALA A 367 10.82 18.17 -1.33
N ILE A 368 11.01 16.95 -1.83
CA ILE A 368 10.41 15.73 -1.30
C ILE A 368 11.53 15.02 -0.51
N LEU A 369 11.33 14.83 0.79
CA LEU A 369 12.37 14.23 1.66
C LEU A 369 12.27 12.72 1.71
N VAL A 370 11.05 12.18 1.53
CA VAL A 370 10.79 10.75 1.55
C VAL A 370 9.99 10.38 0.30
N PRO A 371 10.54 9.55 -0.61
CA PRO A 371 9.76 9.04 -1.72
C PRO A 371 8.64 8.14 -1.19
N CYS A 372 7.44 8.29 -1.73
CA CYS A 372 6.25 7.58 -1.26
C CYS A 372 5.28 7.35 -2.41
N ASP A 373 5.23 6.10 -2.91
CA ASP A 373 4.28 5.68 -3.94
C ASP A 373 2.83 5.82 -3.48
N ASP A 374 1.90 5.94 -4.44
CA ASP A 374 0.48 5.85 -4.15
C ASP A 374 0.11 4.45 -3.61
N SER A 375 -0.68 4.43 -2.53
CA SER A 375 -1.29 3.21 -2.02
C SER A 375 -2.29 2.64 -3.04
N VAL A 376 -2.39 1.31 -3.12
CA VAL A 376 -3.33 0.60 -3.99
C VAL A 376 -4.18 -0.33 -3.14
N ILE A 377 -5.49 -0.24 -3.30
CA ILE A 377 -6.46 -0.86 -2.40
C ILE A 377 -7.61 -1.41 -3.21
N ARG A 378 -8.20 -2.51 -2.73
CA ARG A 378 -9.44 -3.06 -3.25
C ARG A 378 -10.44 -3.23 -2.11
N ALA A 379 -11.73 -3.11 -2.41
CA ALA A 379 -12.78 -3.55 -1.50
C ALA A 379 -13.21 -4.99 -1.83
N VAL A 380 -13.26 -5.87 -0.84
CA VAL A 380 -13.77 -7.25 -0.97
C VAL A 380 -14.74 -7.51 0.17
N ALA A 381 -15.96 -7.95 -0.16
CA ALA A 381 -17.05 -8.18 0.82
C ALA A 381 -17.27 -6.98 1.77
N GLY A 382 -17.18 -5.75 1.24
CA GLY A 382 -17.34 -4.50 2.00
C GLY A 382 -16.16 -4.11 2.90
N ARG A 383 -15.06 -4.88 2.89
CA ARG A 383 -13.84 -4.63 3.67
C ARG A 383 -12.70 -4.16 2.78
N GLU A 384 -11.83 -3.33 3.35
CA GLU A 384 -10.60 -2.87 2.73
C GLU A 384 -9.56 -4.00 2.69
N VAL A 385 -8.97 -4.25 1.52
CA VAL A 385 -7.85 -5.17 1.33
C VAL A 385 -6.73 -4.40 0.64
N PRO A 386 -5.67 -4.01 1.37
CA PRO A 386 -4.53 -3.34 0.79
C PRO A 386 -3.81 -4.24 -0.22
N ILE A 387 -3.47 -3.70 -1.39
CA ILE A 387 -2.56 -4.33 -2.36
C ILE A 387 -1.16 -3.76 -2.19
N ARG A 388 -1.10 -2.46 -1.89
CA ARG A 388 0.11 -1.71 -1.57
C ARG A 388 -0.23 -0.67 -0.50
N ARG A 389 0.51 -0.70 0.61
CA ARG A 389 0.40 0.26 1.70
C ARG A 389 1.55 1.26 1.63
N SER A 390 1.26 2.52 1.33
CA SER A 390 2.26 3.57 1.12
C SER A 390 1.66 4.96 1.45
N ARG A 391 1.53 5.90 0.50
CA ARG A 391 0.99 7.25 0.73
C ARG A 391 -0.39 7.21 1.38
N GLY A 392 -0.60 8.06 2.39
CA GLY A 392 -1.84 8.14 3.15
C GLY A 392 -1.93 7.14 4.31
N TYR A 393 -1.01 6.16 4.38
CA TYR A 393 -1.00 5.13 5.41
C TYR A 393 0.34 5.11 6.14
N ALA A 394 1.46 5.04 5.43
CA ALA A 394 2.78 5.22 6.04
C ALA A 394 2.94 6.66 6.55
N PRO A 395 3.49 6.88 7.77
CA PRO A 395 4.14 5.91 8.65
C PRO A 395 3.26 5.53 9.86
N LEU A 396 1.92 5.53 9.73
CA LEU A 396 1.05 5.18 10.86
C LEU A 396 1.43 3.79 11.40
N PRO A 397 1.58 3.62 12.72
CA PRO A 397 1.94 2.33 13.28
C PRO A 397 0.78 1.35 13.24
N ILE A 398 1.12 0.08 13.41
CA ILE A 398 0.21 -0.99 13.78
C ILE A 398 0.46 -1.31 15.25
N ALA A 399 -0.60 -1.29 16.04
CA ALA A 399 -0.55 -1.74 17.42
C ALA A 399 -0.29 -3.25 17.44
N LEU A 400 0.76 -3.66 18.15
CA LEU A 400 1.13 -5.04 18.32
C LEU A 400 0.39 -5.64 19.52
N PRO A 401 -0.10 -6.88 19.41
CA PRO A 401 -0.82 -7.53 20.50
C PRO A 401 0.12 -7.88 21.67
N VAL A 402 1.40 -8.11 21.37
CA VAL A 402 2.46 -8.37 22.34
C VAL A 402 3.62 -7.39 22.14
N PRO A 403 4.28 -6.95 23.22
CA PRO A 403 5.42 -6.06 23.10
C PRO A 403 6.64 -6.79 22.52
N VAL A 404 7.40 -6.12 21.65
CA VAL A 404 8.67 -6.60 21.09
C VAL A 404 9.82 -5.66 21.51
N PRO A 405 11.07 -6.13 21.61
CA PRO A 405 12.21 -5.22 21.79
C PRO A 405 12.40 -4.33 20.54
N PRO A 406 13.27 -3.31 20.62
CA PRO A 406 13.66 -2.53 19.44
C PRO A 406 14.16 -3.43 18.30
N THR A 407 13.37 -3.59 17.25
CA THR A 407 13.64 -4.57 16.18
C THR A 407 13.41 -3.97 14.80
N LEU A 408 14.24 -4.36 13.83
CA LEU A 408 14.07 -4.09 12.41
C LEU A 408 13.76 -5.39 11.67
N ALA A 409 12.55 -5.51 11.11
CA ALA A 409 12.21 -6.55 10.14
C ALA A 409 12.45 -6.02 8.72
N VAL A 410 13.25 -6.73 7.93
CA VAL A 410 13.69 -6.26 6.61
C VAL A 410 12.75 -6.66 5.46
N GLY A 411 11.72 -7.47 5.73
CA GLY A 411 10.74 -7.89 4.73
C GLY A 411 11.24 -8.99 3.78
N ALA A 412 10.52 -9.19 2.67
CA ALA A 412 10.87 -10.07 1.56
C ALA A 412 11.49 -9.26 0.40
N ASP A 413 11.98 -9.92 -0.67
CA ASP A 413 12.60 -9.21 -1.79
C ASP A 413 11.59 -8.59 -2.77
N LEU A 414 10.42 -9.20 -2.95
CA LEU A 414 9.37 -8.68 -3.83
C LEU A 414 8.44 -7.74 -3.05
N LYS A 415 8.03 -6.65 -3.70
CA LYS A 415 7.11 -5.64 -3.13
C LYS A 415 7.51 -5.17 -1.73
N ASN A 416 8.81 -5.11 -1.45
CA ASN A 416 9.39 -4.95 -0.13
C ASN A 416 8.79 -3.78 0.65
N THR A 417 8.60 -4.03 1.94
CA THR A 417 8.46 -3.04 2.99
C THR A 417 9.31 -3.51 4.17
N MET A 418 9.96 -2.58 4.87
CA MET A 418 10.58 -2.87 6.16
C MET A 418 9.67 -2.41 7.30
N ALA A 419 9.93 -2.91 8.52
CA ALA A 419 9.24 -2.46 9.71
C ALA A 419 10.22 -2.25 10.86
N VAL A 420 10.09 -1.12 11.55
CA VAL A 420 10.76 -0.86 12.82
C VAL A 420 9.73 -1.01 13.93
N ALA A 421 10.08 -1.66 15.03
CA ALA A 421 9.17 -1.85 16.15
C ALA A 421 9.86 -1.68 17.49
N ASP A 422 9.09 -1.26 18.50
CA ASP A 422 9.52 -1.16 19.89
C ASP A 422 8.28 -1.13 20.80
N GLY A 423 8.24 -2.02 21.79
CA GLY A 423 7.08 -2.22 22.65
C GLY A 423 5.89 -2.68 21.81
N LYS A 424 4.74 -2.01 21.97
CA LYS A 424 3.49 -2.40 21.32
C LYS A 424 3.23 -1.74 19.97
N TYR A 425 4.24 -1.24 19.27
CA TYR A 425 4.04 -0.55 18.00
C TYR A 425 5.04 -1.03 16.94
N ALA A 426 4.52 -1.22 15.74
CA ALA A 426 5.29 -1.46 14.53
C ALA A 426 5.02 -0.38 13.49
N TRP A 427 6.05 0.32 13.07
CA TRP A 427 6.01 1.30 12.00
C TRP A 427 6.53 0.65 10.73
N LEU A 428 5.63 0.36 9.78
CA LEU A 428 6.00 -0.10 8.46
C LEU A 428 6.40 1.09 7.58
N SER A 429 7.42 0.90 6.75
CA SER A 429 7.81 1.86 5.73
C SER A 429 6.71 2.04 4.68
N GLN A 430 6.91 3.03 3.81
CA GLN A 430 6.26 3.04 2.50
C GLN A 430 6.67 1.81 1.69
N HIS A 431 5.99 1.59 0.56
CA HIS A 431 6.41 0.59 -0.43
C HIS A 431 7.78 0.97 -1.00
N ILE A 432 8.75 0.05 -0.90
CA ILE A 432 10.12 0.25 -1.38
C ILE A 432 10.24 -0.27 -2.81
N GLY A 433 9.60 -1.40 -3.13
CA GLY A 433 9.64 -2.04 -4.45
C GLY A 433 10.36 -3.38 -4.43
N ASP A 434 10.78 -3.85 -5.60
CA ASP A 434 11.47 -5.13 -5.73
C ASP A 434 12.97 -4.91 -5.54
N MET A 435 13.63 -5.71 -4.69
CA MET A 435 15.00 -5.44 -4.21
C MET A 435 16.12 -5.70 -5.23
N ASP A 436 15.79 -5.92 -6.50
CA ASP A 436 16.70 -6.46 -7.53
C ASP A 436 17.81 -5.51 -7.99
N ASP A 437 17.65 -4.20 -7.78
CA ASP A 437 18.57 -3.17 -8.26
C ASP A 437 19.22 -2.35 -7.14
N VAL A 438 20.34 -1.70 -7.47
CA VAL A 438 21.13 -0.89 -6.53
C VAL A 438 20.39 0.37 -6.09
N ALA A 439 19.53 0.94 -6.95
CA ALA A 439 18.76 2.13 -6.59
C ALA A 439 17.74 1.80 -5.51
N THR A 440 17.06 0.64 -5.61
CA THR A 440 16.13 0.15 -4.58
C THR A 440 16.84 -0.08 -3.25
N LEU A 441 18.06 -0.65 -3.24
CA LEU A 441 18.86 -0.79 -2.02
C LEU A 441 19.22 0.56 -1.37
N SER A 442 19.48 1.60 -2.17
CA SER A 442 19.77 2.95 -1.67
C SER A 442 18.52 3.62 -1.08
N VAL A 443 17.36 3.43 -1.73
CA VAL A 443 16.05 3.86 -1.19
C VAL A 443 15.73 3.12 0.10
N PHE A 444 15.97 1.81 0.17
CA PHE A 444 15.82 1.01 1.38
C PHE A 444 16.65 1.58 2.53
N ASP A 445 17.95 1.81 2.36
CA ASP A 445 18.78 2.34 3.44
C ASP A 445 18.38 3.76 3.87
N SER A 446 17.99 4.60 2.93
CA SER A 446 17.51 5.95 3.21
C SER A 446 16.18 5.93 4.00
N ALA A 447 15.25 5.07 3.59
CA ALA A 447 13.97 4.86 4.27
C ALA A 447 14.18 4.32 5.69
N ARG A 448 15.10 3.37 5.89
CA ARG A 448 15.49 2.89 7.23
C ARG A 448 15.97 4.02 8.12
N ARG A 449 16.94 4.82 7.66
CA ARG A 449 17.50 5.93 8.44
C ARG A 449 16.43 6.95 8.82
N HIS A 450 15.56 7.29 7.87
CA HIS A 450 14.45 8.19 8.10
C HIS A 450 13.47 7.63 9.13
N LEU A 451 13.05 6.38 8.96
CA LEU A 451 12.09 5.73 9.85
C LEU A 451 12.63 5.62 11.29
N GLN A 452 13.91 5.29 11.47
CA GLN A 452 14.57 5.29 12.79
C GLN A 452 14.63 6.69 13.41
N THR A 453 14.93 7.72 12.59
CA THR A 453 14.94 9.12 13.04
C THR A 453 13.54 9.55 13.48
N LEU A 454 12.51 9.15 12.73
CA LEU A 454 11.12 9.53 12.98
C LEU A 454 10.54 8.85 14.22
N THR A 455 10.91 7.59 14.44
CA THR A 455 10.39 6.75 15.54
C THR A 455 11.27 6.80 16.80
N ALA A 456 12.48 7.35 16.69
CA ALA A 456 13.54 7.29 17.69
C ALA A 456 13.94 5.86 18.12
N VAL A 457 13.57 4.84 17.32
CA VAL A 457 13.90 3.45 17.61
C VAL A 457 15.29 3.12 17.08
N THR A 458 16.13 2.57 17.95
CA THR A 458 17.43 1.99 17.60
C THR A 458 17.32 0.47 17.67
N PRO A 459 17.18 -0.24 16.54
CA PRO A 459 17.03 -1.68 16.51
C PRO A 459 18.23 -2.38 17.16
N GLN A 460 17.92 -3.22 18.13
CA GLN A 460 18.83 -4.13 18.83
C GLN A 460 18.81 -5.52 18.18
N VAL A 461 17.75 -5.85 17.44
CA VAL A 461 17.57 -7.12 16.74
C VAL A 461 17.21 -6.85 15.28
N LEU A 462 17.71 -7.69 14.37
CA LEU A 462 17.29 -7.72 12.97
C LEU A 462 16.53 -9.02 12.70
N VAL A 463 15.47 -8.94 11.90
CA VAL A 463 14.70 -10.11 11.47
C VAL A 463 14.61 -10.10 9.95
N ALA A 464 14.92 -11.24 9.33
CA ALA A 464 14.89 -11.45 7.89
C ALA A 464 14.09 -12.69 7.50
N ASP A 465 13.76 -12.80 6.22
CA ASP A 465 13.23 -14.05 5.66
C ASP A 465 14.28 -15.16 5.74
N ALA A 466 13.84 -16.40 5.93
CA ALA A 466 14.70 -17.57 5.92
C ALA A 466 15.36 -17.87 4.56
N HIS A 467 14.93 -17.21 3.47
CA HIS A 467 15.57 -17.34 2.18
C HIS A 467 17.01 -16.82 2.19
N PRO A 468 18.04 -17.68 1.96
CA PRO A 468 19.45 -17.29 2.11
C PRO A 468 19.98 -16.38 0.98
N LEU A 469 19.25 -16.25 -0.13
CA LEU A 469 19.66 -15.49 -1.31
C LEU A 469 18.91 -14.18 -1.47
N TYR A 470 17.93 -13.90 -0.60
CA TYR A 470 17.26 -12.60 -0.61
C TYR A 470 18.26 -11.49 -0.32
N ARG A 471 18.15 -10.41 -1.10
CA ARG A 471 18.94 -9.21 -0.96
C ARG A 471 18.58 -8.49 0.33
N SER A 472 17.33 -8.55 0.78
CA SER A 472 16.92 -8.09 2.11
C SER A 472 17.63 -8.86 3.22
N THR A 473 17.71 -10.19 3.13
CA THR A 473 18.43 -11.06 4.08
C THR A 473 19.93 -10.77 4.08
N GLN A 474 20.57 -10.73 2.91
CA GLN A 474 21.99 -10.37 2.81
C GLN A 474 22.26 -8.95 3.32
N TRP A 475 21.34 -8.02 3.09
CA TRP A 475 21.43 -6.68 3.64
C TRP A 475 21.39 -6.72 5.18
N ALA A 476 20.48 -7.49 5.78
CA ALA A 476 20.38 -7.64 7.23
C ALA A 476 21.68 -8.19 7.83
N GLU A 477 22.23 -9.26 7.24
CA GLU A 477 23.49 -9.86 7.67
C GLU A 477 24.67 -8.88 7.58
N ARG A 478 24.82 -8.18 6.46
CA ARG A 478 25.91 -7.21 6.25
C ARG A 478 25.82 -6.01 7.19
N ASN A 479 24.60 -5.62 7.57
CA ASN A 479 24.35 -4.43 8.40
C ASN A 479 24.09 -4.78 9.87
N ALA A 480 24.13 -6.05 10.26
CA ALA A 480 23.85 -6.49 11.63
C ALA A 480 24.83 -5.87 12.64
N ALA A 481 26.10 -5.68 12.26
CA ALA A 481 27.19 -5.43 13.21
C ALA A 481 27.15 -6.50 14.32
N ASP A 482 27.12 -6.12 15.60
CA ASP A 482 27.05 -7.06 16.73
C ASP A 482 25.63 -7.49 17.11
N ARG A 483 24.60 -7.06 16.36
CA ARG A 483 23.19 -7.37 16.66
C ARG A 483 22.80 -8.75 16.14
N PRO A 484 21.98 -9.52 16.86
CA PRO A 484 21.45 -10.79 16.37
C PRO A 484 20.58 -10.58 15.13
N VAL A 485 20.73 -11.50 14.18
CA VAL A 485 19.84 -11.66 13.02
C VAL A 485 19.04 -12.94 13.19
N HIS A 486 17.73 -12.82 13.30
CA HIS A 486 16.82 -13.97 13.32
C HIS A 486 16.18 -14.17 11.95
N THR A 487 16.03 -15.42 11.53
CA THR A 487 15.35 -15.77 10.29
C THR A 487 13.96 -16.31 10.57
N VAL A 488 12.99 -15.91 9.76
CA VAL A 488 11.59 -16.31 9.88
C VAL A 488 11.14 -16.94 8.57
N GLN A 489 10.42 -18.06 8.66
CA GLN A 489 9.87 -18.71 7.49
C GLN A 489 8.77 -17.86 6.85
N HIS A 490 8.82 -17.73 5.53
CA HIS A 490 8.00 -16.82 4.74
C HIS A 490 6.48 -16.93 4.99
N HIS A 491 5.95 -18.16 4.93
CA HIS A 491 4.51 -18.43 5.07
C HIS A 491 4.04 -18.30 6.52
N HIS A 492 4.92 -18.62 7.47
CA HIS A 492 4.67 -18.38 8.88
C HIS A 492 4.55 -16.87 9.17
N ALA A 493 5.41 -16.04 8.56
CA ALA A 493 5.30 -14.59 8.65
C ALA A 493 3.99 -14.06 8.04
N HIS A 494 3.53 -14.59 6.89
CA HIS A 494 2.23 -14.26 6.32
C HIS A 494 1.07 -14.49 7.31
N ILE A 495 1.01 -15.66 7.94
CA ILE A 495 -0.03 -15.97 8.94
C ILE A 495 0.11 -15.08 10.18
N ALA A 496 1.34 -14.91 10.68
CA ALA A 496 1.61 -14.08 11.85
C ALA A 496 1.25 -12.60 11.63
N ALA A 497 1.39 -12.09 10.40
CA ALA A 497 0.98 -10.73 10.07
C ALA A 497 -0.53 -10.52 10.26
N VAL A 498 -1.37 -11.46 9.82
CA VAL A 498 -2.83 -11.40 10.05
C VAL A 498 -3.13 -11.47 11.55
N MET A 499 -2.51 -12.40 12.26
CA MET A 499 -2.70 -12.52 13.71
C MET A 499 -2.39 -11.18 14.42
N ALA A 500 -1.31 -10.51 14.01
CA ALA A 500 -0.87 -9.26 14.61
C ALA A 500 -1.86 -8.12 14.37
N GLU A 501 -2.31 -7.89 13.13
CA GLU A 501 -3.23 -6.79 12.83
C GLU A 501 -4.66 -7.01 13.38
N HIS A 502 -5.04 -8.26 13.69
CA HIS A 502 -6.29 -8.61 14.38
C HIS A 502 -6.15 -8.63 15.91
N GLY A 503 -4.97 -8.35 16.45
CA GLY A 503 -4.75 -8.25 17.89
C GLY A 503 -4.68 -9.59 18.62
N LEU A 504 -4.43 -10.70 17.91
CA LEU A 504 -4.24 -12.01 18.53
C LEU A 504 -2.87 -12.07 19.21
N ASP A 505 -2.83 -12.35 20.51
CA ASP A 505 -1.60 -12.36 21.32
C ASP A 505 -0.74 -13.63 21.16
N GLY A 506 -1.22 -14.60 20.38
CA GLY A 506 -0.53 -15.88 20.15
C GLY A 506 -0.70 -16.89 21.28
N SER A 507 -1.63 -16.65 22.22
CA SER A 507 -2.02 -17.62 23.26
C SER A 507 -2.67 -18.89 22.69
N ALA A 508 -3.32 -18.78 21.54
CA ALA A 508 -3.88 -19.89 20.78
C ALA A 508 -3.24 -19.97 19.38
N GLN A 509 -3.10 -21.20 18.88
CA GLN A 509 -2.72 -21.43 17.49
C GLN A 509 -3.93 -21.24 16.57
N VAL A 510 -3.67 -20.79 15.35
CA VAL A 510 -4.66 -20.59 14.29
C VAL A 510 -4.43 -21.58 13.15
N LEU A 511 -5.50 -21.91 12.42
CA LEU A 511 -5.39 -22.66 11.18
C LEU A 511 -5.17 -21.69 10.01
N GLY A 512 -3.94 -21.58 9.55
CA GLY A 512 -3.52 -20.66 8.49
C GLY A 512 -3.44 -21.31 7.12
N PHE A 513 -4.09 -20.72 6.13
CA PHE A 513 -3.91 -21.00 4.71
C PHE A 513 -3.00 -19.93 4.11
N ALA A 514 -1.77 -20.31 3.80
CA ALA A 514 -0.76 -19.43 3.22
C ALA A 514 -0.57 -19.77 1.73
N PHE A 515 -1.40 -19.16 0.88
CA PHE A 515 -1.41 -19.42 -0.57
C PHE A 515 -0.73 -18.27 -1.31
N ASP A 516 0.36 -18.59 -2.01
CA ASP A 516 1.25 -17.61 -2.62
C ASP A 516 1.89 -18.11 -3.92
N GLY A 517 2.65 -17.23 -4.59
CA GLY A 517 3.46 -17.54 -5.76
C GLY A 517 4.76 -18.26 -5.41
N THR A 518 5.57 -17.69 -4.53
CA THR A 518 6.88 -18.26 -4.16
C THR A 518 7.28 -17.83 -2.77
N GLY A 519 7.53 -18.79 -1.87
CA GLY A 519 8.25 -18.53 -0.64
C GLY A 519 9.19 -19.69 -0.29
N TYR A 520 10.27 -19.38 0.41
CA TYR A 520 11.29 -20.39 0.73
C TYR A 520 10.78 -21.40 1.77
N GLY A 521 10.73 -22.67 1.37
CA GLY A 521 10.33 -23.79 2.22
C GLY A 521 11.45 -24.25 3.15
N THR A 522 11.10 -24.82 4.29
CA THR A 522 12.09 -25.36 5.24
C THR A 522 12.84 -26.59 4.71
N ASP A 523 12.32 -27.20 3.65
CA ASP A 523 12.90 -28.32 2.91
C ASP A 523 13.66 -27.89 1.64
N GLY A 524 13.84 -26.58 1.43
CA GLY A 524 14.47 -26.01 0.24
C GLY A 524 13.59 -26.00 -1.01
N ALA A 525 12.33 -26.44 -0.91
CA ALA A 525 11.35 -26.34 -1.98
C ALA A 525 10.71 -24.93 -2.03
N VAL A 526 10.03 -24.63 -3.13
CA VAL A 526 9.24 -23.40 -3.28
C VAL A 526 7.83 -23.64 -2.77
N TRP A 527 7.54 -23.14 -1.58
CA TRP A 527 6.20 -23.19 -0.99
C TRP A 527 5.28 -22.11 -1.58
N GLY A 528 3.98 -22.30 -1.40
CA GLY A 528 2.95 -21.35 -1.85
C GLY A 528 1.53 -21.92 -1.81
N GLY A 529 1.33 -23.04 -1.13
CA GLY A 529 0.03 -23.68 -1.04
C GLY A 529 -0.10 -24.47 0.25
N GLU A 530 0.22 -23.79 1.35
CA GLU A 530 0.46 -24.41 2.64
C GLU A 530 -0.74 -24.23 3.57
N VAL A 531 -1.03 -25.27 4.35
CA VAL A 531 -1.95 -25.22 5.48
C VAL A 531 -1.16 -25.47 6.76
N LEU A 532 -1.10 -24.47 7.61
CA LEU A 532 -0.25 -24.42 8.80
C LEU A 532 -1.13 -24.32 10.05
N LEU A 533 -0.81 -25.10 11.07
CA LEU A 533 -1.22 -24.77 12.43
C LEU A 533 -0.11 -23.89 13.03
N ALA A 534 -0.39 -22.61 13.25
CA ALA A 534 0.65 -21.64 13.59
C ALA A 534 0.30 -20.79 14.82
N GLY A 535 1.31 -20.49 15.63
CA GLY A 535 1.32 -19.37 16.58
C GLY A 535 2.58 -18.55 16.36
N TYR A 536 2.90 -17.55 17.19
CA TYR A 536 4.12 -16.76 16.96
C TYR A 536 5.43 -17.53 17.22
N LYS A 537 5.40 -18.56 18.08
CA LYS A 537 6.58 -19.36 18.46
C LYS A 537 6.97 -20.44 17.45
N GLY A 538 6.07 -20.77 16.53
CA GLY A 538 6.31 -21.84 15.56
C GLY A 538 5.04 -22.29 14.87
N PHE A 539 5.22 -23.20 13.92
CA PHE A 539 4.15 -23.75 13.12
C PHE A 539 4.34 -25.24 12.87
N GLN A 540 3.24 -25.93 12.57
CA GLN A 540 3.20 -27.28 12.04
C GLN A 540 2.55 -27.24 10.66
N ARG A 541 3.21 -27.81 9.65
CA ARG A 541 2.63 -27.98 8.31
C ARG A 541 1.65 -29.16 8.35
N LEU A 542 0.36 -28.87 8.22
CA LEU A 542 -0.72 -29.87 8.26
C LEU A 542 -1.06 -30.42 6.89
N ALA A 543 -1.09 -29.56 5.88
CA ALA A 543 -1.35 -29.95 4.51
C ALA A 543 -0.61 -29.04 3.52
N HIS A 544 -0.42 -29.52 2.29
CA HIS A 544 0.14 -28.71 1.21
C HIS A 544 -0.29 -29.19 -0.17
N LEU A 545 -0.20 -28.31 -1.17
CA LEU A 545 -0.34 -28.71 -2.57
C LEU A 545 0.75 -29.73 -2.95
N LYS A 546 0.36 -30.78 -3.66
CA LYS A 546 1.28 -31.80 -4.17
C LYS A 546 2.44 -31.14 -4.91
N TYR A 547 3.66 -31.53 -4.56
CA TYR A 547 4.86 -31.00 -5.22
C TYR A 547 4.88 -31.34 -6.71
N VAL A 548 5.21 -30.33 -7.51
CA VAL A 548 5.52 -30.48 -8.94
C VAL A 548 6.90 -29.88 -9.26
N PRO A 549 7.62 -30.41 -10.25
CA PRO A 549 8.89 -29.83 -10.68
C PRO A 549 8.70 -28.52 -11.44
N MET A 550 9.30 -27.44 -10.95
CA MET A 550 9.43 -26.15 -11.64
C MET A 550 10.79 -26.08 -12.34
N ALA A 551 10.79 -26.34 -13.65
CA ALA A 551 12.01 -26.38 -14.46
C ALA A 551 12.47 -24.97 -14.87
N GLY A 552 13.69 -24.58 -14.53
CA GLY A 552 14.29 -23.30 -14.96
C GLY A 552 13.87 -22.06 -14.15
N GLY A 553 13.33 -22.23 -12.95
CA GLY A 553 13.03 -21.13 -12.02
C GLY A 553 12.10 -20.07 -12.63
N ASP A 554 12.50 -18.80 -12.54
CA ASP A 554 11.73 -17.61 -12.97
C ASP A 554 11.29 -17.64 -14.44
N ILE A 555 11.94 -18.43 -15.29
CA ILE A 555 11.50 -18.61 -16.68
C ILE A 555 10.11 -19.25 -16.72
N SER A 556 9.82 -20.20 -15.82
CA SER A 556 8.51 -20.84 -15.72
C SER A 556 7.44 -19.93 -15.13
N VAL A 557 7.83 -18.93 -14.33
CA VAL A 557 6.92 -17.87 -13.88
C VAL A 557 6.54 -16.94 -15.06
N ARG A 558 7.52 -16.60 -15.92
CA ARG A 558 7.29 -15.75 -17.11
C ARG A 558 6.55 -16.47 -18.24
N ARG A 559 6.57 -17.80 -18.24
CA ARG A 559 5.98 -18.65 -19.28
C ARG A 559 5.04 -19.68 -18.65
N PRO A 560 3.81 -19.28 -18.25
CA PRO A 560 2.80 -20.18 -17.69
C PRO A 560 2.62 -21.52 -18.41
N TYR A 561 2.82 -21.58 -19.74
CA TYR A 561 2.78 -22.85 -20.47
C TYR A 561 3.76 -23.90 -19.90
N ARG A 562 4.94 -23.49 -19.41
CA ARG A 562 5.92 -24.40 -18.79
C ARG A 562 5.36 -25.01 -17.51
N MET A 563 4.70 -24.20 -16.67
CA MET A 563 4.05 -24.70 -15.45
C MET A 563 2.87 -25.62 -15.79
N ALA A 564 2.07 -25.30 -16.81
CA ALA A 564 1.02 -26.19 -17.28
C ALA A 564 1.57 -27.56 -17.70
N LEU A 565 2.64 -27.59 -18.50
CA LEU A 565 3.30 -28.82 -18.94
C LEU A 565 3.88 -29.63 -17.75
N SER A 566 4.51 -28.97 -16.78
CA SER A 566 4.97 -29.60 -15.53
C SER A 566 3.81 -30.24 -14.74
N HIS A 567 2.69 -29.53 -14.61
CA HIS A 567 1.51 -30.03 -13.90
C HIS A 567 0.83 -31.19 -14.63
N LEU A 568 0.73 -31.14 -15.97
CA LEU A 568 0.23 -32.25 -16.78
C LEU A 568 1.11 -33.50 -16.64
N TRP A 569 2.44 -33.33 -16.71
CA TRP A 569 3.40 -34.42 -16.52
C TRP A 569 3.26 -35.06 -15.14
N ALA A 570 3.18 -34.24 -14.08
CA ALA A 570 3.01 -34.73 -12.71
C ALA A 570 1.63 -35.40 -12.46
N ALA A 571 0.61 -35.02 -13.24
CA ALA A 571 -0.71 -35.63 -13.21
C ALA A 571 -0.82 -36.90 -14.09
N GLY A 572 0.21 -37.24 -14.86
CA GLY A 572 0.17 -38.35 -15.83
C GLY A 572 -0.73 -38.09 -17.04
N ILE A 573 -0.99 -36.82 -17.36
CA ILE A 573 -1.78 -36.40 -18.53
C ILE A 573 -0.82 -36.14 -19.69
N ALA A 574 -1.11 -36.77 -20.85
CA ALA A 574 -0.26 -36.65 -22.04
C ALA A 574 -0.23 -35.21 -22.59
N TRP A 575 0.92 -34.83 -23.15
CA TRP A 575 1.09 -33.55 -23.86
C TRP A 575 0.57 -33.68 -25.29
N ASP A 576 -0.74 -33.76 -25.43
CA ASP A 576 -1.40 -33.83 -26.73
C ASP A 576 -1.35 -32.45 -27.43
N ASP A 577 -1.14 -32.44 -28.75
CA ASP A 577 -0.95 -31.20 -29.54
C ASP A 577 -2.20 -30.30 -29.60
N ASP A 578 -3.37 -30.79 -29.16
CA ASP A 578 -4.62 -30.02 -29.08
C ASP A 578 -4.70 -29.10 -27.85
N LEU A 579 -3.78 -29.26 -26.89
CA LEU A 579 -3.71 -28.44 -25.69
C LEU A 579 -2.96 -27.13 -25.98
N GLU A 580 -3.59 -26.01 -25.66
CA GLU A 580 -3.01 -24.65 -25.79
C GLU A 580 -1.56 -24.50 -25.28
N PRO A 581 -1.19 -24.94 -24.05
CA PRO A 581 0.19 -24.80 -23.58
C PRO A 581 1.18 -25.71 -24.32
N VAL A 582 0.73 -26.83 -24.90
CA VAL A 582 1.56 -27.72 -25.71
C VAL A 582 1.86 -27.07 -27.05
N ALA A 583 0.85 -26.49 -27.70
CA ALA A 583 0.98 -25.78 -28.97
C ALA A 583 1.80 -24.49 -28.83
N ALA A 584 1.69 -23.79 -27.70
CA ALA A 584 2.43 -22.56 -27.42
C ALA A 584 3.92 -22.78 -27.09
N CYS A 585 4.29 -23.98 -26.64
CA CYS A 585 5.66 -24.32 -26.29
C CYS A 585 6.48 -24.66 -27.54
N PRO A 586 7.59 -23.95 -27.84
CA PRO A 586 8.46 -24.27 -28.97
C PRO A 586 8.94 -25.73 -28.92
N LEU A 587 9.04 -26.40 -30.09
CA LEU A 587 9.31 -27.85 -30.14
C LEU A 587 10.64 -28.26 -29.49
N ASP A 588 11.68 -27.45 -29.67
CA ASP A 588 12.99 -27.61 -29.04
C ASP A 588 12.91 -27.40 -27.53
N GLU A 589 12.23 -26.36 -27.08
CA GLU A 589 11.98 -26.09 -25.66
C GLU A 589 11.16 -27.21 -25.00
N ARG A 590 10.14 -27.73 -25.69
CA ARG A 590 9.28 -28.83 -25.23
C ARG A 590 10.08 -30.10 -25.01
N ALA A 591 10.97 -30.46 -25.94
CA ALA A 591 11.84 -31.63 -25.81
C ALA A 591 12.83 -31.49 -24.65
N VAL A 592 13.42 -30.31 -24.48
CA VAL A 592 14.30 -30.00 -23.34
C VAL A 592 13.51 -30.08 -22.03
N LEU A 593 12.33 -29.48 -21.96
CA LEU A 593 11.49 -29.50 -20.77
C LEU A 593 11.13 -30.94 -20.38
N ALA A 594 10.66 -31.77 -21.31
CA ALA A 594 10.39 -33.19 -21.04
C ALA A 594 11.61 -33.88 -20.42
N ARG A 595 12.81 -33.67 -20.99
CA ARG A 595 14.04 -34.23 -20.45
C ARG A 595 14.39 -33.70 -19.06
N GLN A 596 14.15 -32.43 -18.78
CA GLN A 596 14.34 -31.83 -17.44
C GLN A 596 13.40 -32.46 -16.42
N LEU A 597 12.14 -32.71 -16.79
CA LEU A 597 11.15 -33.33 -15.90
C LEU A 597 11.50 -34.80 -15.62
N ASP A 598 11.90 -35.56 -16.64
CA ASP A 598 12.29 -36.97 -16.49
C ASP A 598 13.56 -37.15 -15.66
N THR A 599 14.52 -36.23 -15.76
CA THR A 599 15.82 -36.33 -15.07
C THR A 599 15.88 -35.55 -13.75
N GLY A 600 14.94 -34.64 -13.53
CA GLY A 600 14.99 -33.65 -12.44
C GLY A 600 16.05 -32.55 -12.62
N PHE A 601 16.80 -32.54 -13.73
CA PHE A 601 17.89 -31.57 -13.92
C PHE A 601 17.37 -30.14 -14.11
N GLY A 602 17.84 -29.21 -13.28
CA GLY A 602 17.42 -27.81 -13.32
C GLY A 602 15.97 -27.58 -12.85
N CYS A 603 15.41 -28.53 -12.11
CA CYS A 603 14.08 -28.45 -11.51
C CYS A 603 14.19 -28.18 -10.01
N VAL A 604 13.29 -27.35 -9.50
CA VAL A 604 13.02 -27.20 -8.06
C VAL A 604 11.58 -27.63 -7.78
N SER A 605 11.34 -28.37 -6.71
CA SER A 605 9.98 -28.74 -6.33
C SER A 605 9.19 -27.50 -5.88
N THR A 606 7.93 -27.38 -6.31
CA THR A 606 7.01 -26.33 -5.85
C THR A 606 5.64 -26.86 -5.46
N SER A 607 5.08 -26.30 -4.38
CA SER A 607 3.71 -26.52 -3.89
C SER A 607 2.85 -25.24 -4.03
N SER A 608 3.15 -24.37 -4.99
CA SER A 608 2.51 -23.06 -5.11
C SER A 608 1.12 -23.11 -5.77
N PHE A 609 0.11 -22.54 -5.08
CA PHE A 609 -1.17 -22.24 -5.72
C PHE A 609 -1.01 -21.16 -6.81
N GLY A 610 -0.16 -20.15 -6.62
CA GLY A 610 0.12 -19.17 -7.68
C GLY A 610 0.58 -19.82 -8.99
N ARG A 611 1.46 -20.82 -8.92
CA ARG A 611 1.90 -21.59 -10.09
C ARG A 611 0.81 -22.50 -10.67
N LEU A 612 -0.06 -23.06 -9.82
CA LEU A 612 -1.24 -23.80 -10.28
C LEU A 612 -2.24 -22.87 -11.00
N PHE A 613 -2.44 -21.64 -10.53
CA PHE A 613 -3.24 -20.62 -11.21
C PHE A 613 -2.63 -20.29 -12.57
N ASP A 614 -1.31 -20.12 -12.67
CA ASP A 614 -0.62 -19.93 -13.96
C ASP A 614 -0.88 -21.11 -14.92
N ALA A 615 -0.77 -22.34 -14.42
CA ALA A 615 -1.02 -23.56 -15.19
C ALA A 615 -2.46 -23.67 -15.69
N VAL A 616 -3.45 -23.44 -14.83
CA VAL A 616 -4.87 -23.49 -15.22
C VAL A 616 -5.22 -22.37 -16.19
N SER A 617 -4.64 -21.18 -16.02
CA SER A 617 -4.83 -20.06 -16.94
C SER A 617 -4.28 -20.37 -18.34
N ALA A 618 -3.11 -21.01 -18.42
CA ALA A 618 -2.54 -21.47 -19.68
C ALA A 618 -3.38 -22.60 -20.32
N LEU A 619 -3.85 -23.57 -19.54
CA LEU A 619 -4.73 -24.63 -20.03
C LEU A 619 -6.07 -24.10 -20.55
N ALA A 620 -6.63 -23.10 -19.88
CA ALA A 620 -7.89 -22.44 -20.30
C ALA A 620 -7.71 -21.50 -21.51
N GLY A 621 -6.49 -21.37 -22.06
CA GLY A 621 -6.19 -20.51 -23.21
C GLY A 621 -6.13 -19.01 -22.89
N VAL A 622 -6.05 -18.63 -21.60
CA VAL A 622 -6.03 -17.21 -21.20
C VAL A 622 -4.68 -16.57 -21.50
N ARG A 623 -3.58 -17.18 -21.00
CA ARG A 623 -2.25 -16.59 -21.14
C ARG A 623 -1.14 -17.64 -21.08
N GLN A 624 -0.26 -17.62 -22.08
CA GLN A 624 0.88 -18.55 -22.20
C GLN A 624 2.20 -17.92 -21.76
N VAL A 625 2.34 -16.60 -21.93
CA VAL A 625 3.52 -15.79 -21.54
C VAL A 625 3.03 -14.52 -20.86
N VAL A 626 3.66 -14.13 -19.75
CA VAL A 626 3.26 -12.96 -18.96
C VAL A 626 4.31 -11.84 -19.04
N ALA A 627 3.83 -10.61 -18.99
CA ALA A 627 4.61 -9.38 -18.93
C ALA A 627 4.88 -8.91 -17.49
N TYR A 628 4.08 -9.35 -16.53
CA TYR A 628 4.25 -9.03 -15.10
C TYR A 628 3.76 -10.18 -14.21
N GLU A 629 4.17 -10.13 -12.94
CA GLU A 629 3.84 -11.15 -11.95
C GLU A 629 2.33 -11.33 -11.77
N ALA A 630 1.89 -12.59 -11.69
CA ALA A 630 0.50 -13.01 -11.50
C ALA A 630 -0.48 -12.58 -12.62
N GLN A 631 0.00 -12.08 -13.76
CA GLN A 631 -0.88 -11.62 -14.85
C GLN A 631 -1.88 -12.68 -15.31
N ALA A 632 -1.43 -13.92 -15.53
CA ALA A 632 -2.30 -15.01 -15.98
C ALA A 632 -3.43 -15.28 -14.97
N ALA A 633 -3.09 -15.32 -13.67
CA ALA A 633 -4.05 -15.47 -12.59
C ALA A 633 -5.06 -14.31 -12.49
N ILE A 634 -4.59 -13.06 -12.67
CA ILE A 634 -5.43 -11.85 -12.63
C ILE A 634 -6.41 -11.83 -13.81
N GLU A 635 -5.95 -12.19 -15.01
CA GLU A 635 -6.81 -12.25 -16.20
C GLU A 635 -7.84 -13.37 -16.09
N LEU A 636 -7.44 -14.55 -15.60
CA LEU A 636 -8.37 -15.66 -15.34
C LEU A 636 -9.43 -15.27 -14.30
N GLU A 637 -9.04 -14.61 -13.20
CA GLU A 637 -9.99 -14.07 -12.23
C GLU A 637 -10.96 -13.11 -12.90
N GLY A 638 -10.45 -12.16 -13.68
CA GLY A 638 -11.26 -11.17 -14.37
C GLY A 638 -12.33 -11.78 -15.27
N LEU A 639 -11.96 -12.79 -16.06
CA LEU A 639 -12.87 -13.55 -16.92
C LEU A 639 -13.88 -14.41 -16.13
N SER A 640 -13.53 -14.82 -14.90
CA SER A 640 -14.37 -15.67 -14.05
C SER A 640 -15.48 -14.89 -13.34
N ARG A 641 -15.35 -13.57 -13.21
CA ARG A 641 -16.33 -12.75 -12.49
C ARG A 641 -17.67 -12.70 -13.21
N GLY A 642 -18.73 -13.09 -12.50
CA GLY A 642 -20.08 -13.17 -13.06
C GLY A 642 -20.31 -14.34 -14.01
N ALA A 643 -19.27 -15.11 -14.36
CA ALA A 643 -19.44 -16.38 -15.05
C ALA A 643 -20.09 -17.37 -14.07
N GLY A 644 -21.32 -17.81 -14.37
CA GLY A 644 -21.91 -18.92 -13.64
C GLY A 644 -21.05 -20.16 -13.81
N SER A 645 -20.87 -20.95 -12.73
CA SER A 645 -20.13 -22.23 -12.80
C SER A 645 -20.76 -23.26 -13.75
N GLY A 646 -22.00 -23.01 -14.20
CA GLY A 646 -22.85 -24.04 -14.80
C GLY A 646 -23.05 -25.21 -13.83
N THR A 647 -23.22 -26.41 -14.38
CA THR A 647 -23.46 -27.66 -13.64
C THR A 647 -22.19 -28.47 -13.35
N GLY A 648 -21.05 -28.13 -13.96
CA GLY A 648 -19.78 -28.82 -13.70
C GLY A 648 -19.11 -28.33 -12.41
N CYS A 649 -18.46 -29.25 -11.70
CA CYS A 649 -17.67 -28.97 -10.51
C CYS A 649 -16.29 -29.63 -10.65
N TYR A 650 -15.25 -28.96 -10.15
CA TYR A 650 -13.91 -29.56 -10.00
C TYR A 650 -13.68 -29.88 -8.53
N ALA A 651 -12.93 -30.93 -8.25
CA ALA A 651 -12.61 -31.33 -6.88
C ALA A 651 -11.16 -31.79 -6.78
N PHE A 652 -10.44 -31.26 -5.79
CA PHE A 652 -9.12 -31.76 -5.43
C PHE A 652 -9.24 -33.12 -4.71
N ALA A 653 -8.35 -34.04 -5.05
CA ALA A 653 -8.16 -35.23 -4.23
C ALA A 653 -7.32 -34.86 -3.00
N LEU A 654 -7.65 -35.42 -1.83
CA LEU A 654 -6.87 -35.23 -0.60
C LEU A 654 -6.41 -36.59 -0.09
N HIS A 655 -5.11 -36.74 0.13
CA HIS A 655 -4.50 -37.95 0.64
C HIS A 655 -3.42 -37.57 1.65
N ASP A 656 -3.59 -37.96 2.92
CA ASP A 656 -2.59 -37.76 3.99
C ASP A 656 -2.01 -36.33 4.06
N GLY A 657 -2.87 -35.31 4.01
CA GLY A 657 -2.45 -33.90 4.03
C GLY A 657 -1.92 -33.36 2.69
N VAL A 658 -1.90 -34.16 1.62
CA VAL A 658 -1.52 -33.71 0.28
C VAL A 658 -2.77 -33.33 -0.52
N ILE A 659 -2.77 -32.12 -1.07
CA ILE A 659 -3.79 -31.62 -2.00
C ILE A 659 -3.34 -31.95 -3.43
N ASP A 660 -3.96 -32.95 -4.05
CA ASP A 660 -3.60 -33.38 -5.42
C ASP A 660 -4.46 -32.64 -6.47
N PRO A 661 -3.85 -31.82 -7.34
CA PRO A 661 -4.56 -31.10 -8.40
C PRO A 661 -4.89 -31.98 -9.62
N ALA A 662 -4.39 -33.22 -9.73
CA ALA A 662 -4.55 -34.03 -10.93
C ALA A 662 -6.01 -34.20 -11.40
N PRO A 663 -7.01 -34.45 -10.52
CA PRO A 663 -8.41 -34.53 -10.96
C PRO A 663 -8.95 -33.20 -11.49
N VAL A 664 -8.52 -32.07 -10.90
CA VAL A 664 -8.88 -30.73 -11.36
C VAL A 664 -8.27 -30.47 -12.74
N LEU A 665 -7.00 -30.81 -12.95
CA LEU A 665 -6.32 -30.66 -14.24
C LEU A 665 -6.99 -31.51 -15.33
N GLY A 666 -7.35 -32.75 -15.02
CA GLY A 666 -8.10 -33.61 -15.94
C GLY A 666 -9.46 -33.02 -16.33
N ALA A 667 -10.18 -32.42 -15.36
CA ALA A 667 -11.45 -31.76 -15.63
C ALA A 667 -11.30 -30.48 -16.45
N VAL A 668 -10.24 -29.68 -16.20
CA VAL A 668 -9.91 -28.49 -17.00
C VAL A 668 -9.60 -28.88 -18.45
N VAL A 669 -8.81 -29.93 -18.67
CA VAL A 669 -8.50 -30.45 -20.02
C VAL A 669 -9.77 -30.94 -20.72
N ALA A 670 -10.65 -31.66 -20.02
CA ALA A 670 -11.92 -32.11 -20.58
C ALA A 670 -12.83 -30.95 -20.98
N ASP A 671 -12.92 -29.91 -20.15
CA ASP A 671 -13.71 -28.71 -20.44
C ASP A 671 -13.12 -27.89 -21.59
N GLN A 672 -11.78 -27.75 -21.66
CA GLN A 672 -11.12 -27.10 -22.79
C GLN A 672 -11.43 -27.83 -24.11
N ARG A 673 -11.33 -29.16 -24.13
CA ARG A 673 -11.65 -29.99 -25.30
C ARG A 673 -13.12 -29.93 -25.68
N ALA A 674 -14.01 -29.72 -24.71
CA ALA A 674 -15.43 -29.51 -24.93
C ALA A 674 -15.77 -28.06 -25.38
N GLY A 675 -14.78 -27.17 -25.50
CA GLY A 675 -14.99 -25.78 -25.91
C GLY A 675 -15.65 -24.91 -24.85
N VAL A 676 -15.52 -25.27 -23.56
CA VAL A 676 -16.07 -24.48 -22.45
C VAL A 676 -15.29 -23.16 -22.35
N PRO A 677 -15.97 -22.00 -22.27
CA PRO A 677 -15.30 -20.70 -22.14
C PRO A 677 -14.37 -20.61 -20.93
N ALA A 678 -13.22 -19.95 -21.09
CA ALA A 678 -12.21 -19.77 -20.05
C ALA A 678 -12.77 -19.17 -18.75
N GLY A 679 -13.72 -18.25 -18.82
CA GLY A 679 -14.39 -17.69 -17.65
C GLY A 679 -15.17 -18.72 -16.83
N ILE A 680 -15.79 -19.71 -17.46
CA ILE A 680 -16.49 -20.80 -16.76
C ILE A 680 -15.49 -21.78 -16.15
N ILE A 681 -14.44 -22.15 -16.89
CA ILE A 681 -13.33 -22.98 -16.38
C ILE A 681 -12.72 -22.33 -15.13
N GLY A 682 -12.40 -21.04 -15.24
CA GLY A 682 -11.89 -20.24 -14.13
C GLY A 682 -12.87 -20.21 -12.95
N ALA A 683 -14.16 -19.95 -13.16
CA ALA A 683 -15.15 -19.94 -12.08
C ALA A 683 -15.26 -21.29 -11.35
N ARG A 684 -15.21 -22.41 -12.09
CA ARG A 684 -15.17 -23.77 -11.51
C ARG A 684 -13.90 -24.01 -10.71
N PHE A 685 -12.76 -23.57 -11.23
CA PHE A 685 -11.47 -23.69 -10.55
C PHE A 685 -11.43 -22.88 -9.25
N HIS A 686 -11.81 -21.60 -9.27
CA HIS A 686 -11.83 -20.76 -8.06
C HIS A 686 -12.74 -21.37 -6.98
N ARG A 687 -13.90 -21.91 -7.37
CA ARG A 687 -14.79 -22.61 -6.44
C ARG A 687 -14.13 -23.86 -5.84
N ALA A 688 -13.47 -24.68 -6.65
CA ALA A 688 -12.78 -25.88 -6.17
C ALA A 688 -11.67 -25.54 -5.16
N VAL A 689 -10.96 -24.42 -5.36
CA VAL A 689 -9.95 -23.94 -4.39
C VAL A 689 -10.62 -23.47 -3.09
N ALA A 690 -11.73 -22.75 -3.15
CA ALA A 690 -12.48 -22.37 -1.95
C ALA A 690 -13.05 -23.60 -1.20
N GLU A 691 -13.56 -24.59 -1.93
CA GLU A 691 -14.09 -25.83 -1.36
C GLU A 691 -13.01 -26.65 -0.66
N VAL A 692 -11.78 -26.73 -1.21
CA VAL A 692 -10.69 -27.44 -0.54
C VAL A 692 -10.25 -26.74 0.75
N ILE A 693 -10.28 -25.41 0.80
CA ILE A 693 -10.05 -24.63 2.02
C ILE A 693 -11.08 -25.02 3.09
N VAL A 694 -12.38 -24.97 2.77
CA VAL A 694 -13.46 -25.30 3.71
C VAL A 694 -13.37 -26.75 4.19
N ARG A 695 -13.05 -27.68 3.29
CA ARG A 695 -12.92 -29.11 3.60
C ARG A 695 -11.74 -29.39 4.53
N LEU A 696 -10.59 -28.76 4.30
CA LEU A 696 -9.43 -28.87 5.19
C LEU A 696 -9.68 -28.17 6.54
N ALA A 697 -10.32 -27.01 6.55
CA ALA A 697 -10.73 -26.34 7.78
C ALA A 697 -11.66 -27.23 8.62
N SER A 698 -12.65 -27.86 7.97
CA SER A 698 -13.58 -28.79 8.61
C SER A 698 -12.88 -30.03 9.17
N ALA A 699 -11.89 -30.57 8.46
CA ALA A 699 -11.10 -31.71 8.94
C ALA A 699 -10.23 -31.39 10.17
N HIS A 700 -9.88 -30.11 10.36
CA HIS A 700 -9.05 -29.63 11.48
C HIS A 700 -9.82 -28.76 12.48
N ARG A 701 -11.16 -28.83 12.50
CA ARG A 701 -12.01 -27.97 13.35
C ARG A 701 -11.68 -28.06 14.84
N GLU A 702 -11.41 -29.27 15.33
CA GLU A 702 -11.09 -29.50 16.74
C GLU A 702 -9.72 -28.90 17.14
N VAL A 703 -8.89 -28.52 16.18
CA VAL A 703 -7.55 -27.98 16.41
C VAL A 703 -7.60 -26.47 16.62
N SER A 704 -8.34 -25.74 15.77
CA SER A 704 -8.56 -24.30 15.94
C SER A 704 -9.83 -23.84 15.23
N PRO A 705 -10.72 -23.08 15.89
CA PRO A 705 -11.92 -22.52 15.27
C PRO A 705 -11.63 -21.28 14.40
N THR A 706 -10.46 -20.65 14.58
CA THR A 706 -10.06 -19.44 13.87
C THR A 706 -9.22 -19.81 12.65
N VAL A 707 -9.69 -19.39 11.47
CA VAL A 707 -9.05 -19.64 10.18
C VAL A 707 -8.45 -18.36 9.65
N VAL A 708 -7.16 -18.39 9.32
CA VAL A 708 -6.42 -17.27 8.73
C VAL A 708 -6.21 -17.50 7.24
N LEU A 709 -6.54 -16.53 6.39
CA LEU A 709 -6.26 -16.54 4.96
C LEU A 709 -5.20 -15.47 4.63
N SER A 710 -4.04 -15.87 4.12
CA SER A 710 -2.91 -14.98 3.79
C SER A 710 -2.07 -15.48 2.61
N GLY A 711 -1.22 -14.61 2.05
CA GLY A 711 -0.38 -14.88 0.89
C GLY A 711 -0.96 -14.22 -0.36
N GLY A 712 -0.10 -13.97 -1.36
CA GLY A 712 -0.42 -13.17 -2.54
C GLY A 712 -1.63 -13.68 -3.35
N VAL A 713 -1.96 -14.97 -3.28
CA VAL A 713 -3.12 -15.55 -3.97
C VAL A 713 -4.44 -15.00 -3.42
N PHE A 714 -4.52 -14.61 -2.14
CA PHE A 714 -5.73 -14.02 -1.56
C PHE A 714 -5.94 -12.54 -1.93
N GLN A 715 -5.09 -11.97 -2.78
CA GLN A 715 -5.43 -10.74 -3.52
C GLN A 715 -6.55 -10.97 -4.54
N ASN A 716 -6.77 -12.22 -4.94
CA ASN A 716 -7.86 -12.63 -5.81
C ASN A 716 -9.20 -12.46 -5.09
N ALA A 717 -9.98 -11.47 -5.52
CA ALA A 717 -11.21 -11.09 -4.83
C ALA A 717 -12.29 -12.18 -4.93
N THR A 718 -12.34 -12.87 -6.07
CA THR A 718 -13.27 -13.98 -6.30
C THR A 718 -13.00 -15.13 -5.34
N LEU A 719 -11.74 -15.58 -5.24
CA LEU A 719 -11.35 -16.65 -4.34
C LEU A 719 -11.56 -16.25 -2.87
N LEU A 720 -11.11 -15.04 -2.49
CA LEU A 720 -11.23 -14.58 -1.11
C LEU A 720 -12.69 -14.52 -0.67
N GLN A 721 -13.58 -13.99 -1.51
CA GLN A 721 -15.01 -13.94 -1.22
C GLN A 721 -15.63 -15.35 -1.10
N LEU A 722 -15.30 -16.26 -2.02
CA LEU A 722 -15.79 -17.64 -1.97
C LEU A 722 -15.30 -18.38 -0.71
N ALA A 723 -14.03 -18.22 -0.35
CA ALA A 723 -13.43 -18.85 0.83
C ALA A 723 -14.02 -18.29 2.13
N LEU A 724 -14.14 -16.96 2.26
CA LEU A 724 -14.71 -16.32 3.45
C LEU A 724 -16.16 -16.74 3.67
N HIS A 725 -17.00 -16.69 2.63
CA HIS A 725 -18.40 -17.14 2.75
C HIS A 725 -18.48 -18.64 3.07
N GLY A 726 -17.74 -19.49 2.36
CA GLY A 726 -17.75 -20.93 2.60
C GLY A 726 -17.32 -21.30 4.02
N LEU A 727 -16.34 -20.60 4.58
CA LEU A 727 -15.90 -20.79 5.98
C LEU A 727 -16.96 -20.30 6.98
N GLN A 728 -17.55 -19.13 6.75
CA GLN A 728 -18.59 -18.55 7.61
C GLN A 728 -19.85 -19.42 7.63
N ASP A 729 -20.29 -19.92 6.48
CA ASP A 729 -21.45 -20.84 6.35
C ASP A 729 -21.21 -22.16 7.11
N ASN A 730 -19.94 -22.53 7.32
CA ASN A 730 -19.53 -23.68 8.12
C ASN A 730 -19.15 -23.29 9.56
N GLY A 731 -19.48 -22.09 10.02
CA GLY A 731 -19.33 -21.65 11.40
C GLY A 731 -17.87 -21.42 11.84
N PHE A 732 -16.94 -21.16 10.91
CA PHE A 732 -15.58 -20.74 11.25
C PHE A 732 -15.48 -19.23 11.45
N GLU A 733 -14.60 -18.81 12.35
CA GLU A 733 -14.14 -17.43 12.41
C GLU A 733 -13.02 -17.24 11.38
N ALA A 734 -13.37 -16.75 10.20
CA ALA A 734 -12.41 -16.51 9.12
C ALA A 734 -11.90 -15.06 9.13
N ILE A 735 -10.58 -14.89 9.25
CA ILE A 735 -9.90 -13.59 9.23
C ILE A 735 -8.84 -13.52 8.13
N THR A 736 -8.64 -12.31 7.61
CA THR A 736 -7.64 -12.00 6.57
C THR A 736 -7.17 -10.56 6.74
N HIS A 737 -6.21 -10.16 5.91
CA HIS A 737 -5.59 -8.85 5.91
C HIS A 737 -6.57 -7.69 5.67
N HIS A 738 -6.41 -6.61 6.45
CA HIS A 738 -7.15 -5.36 6.31
C HIS A 738 -6.33 -4.09 6.59
N ARG A 739 -5.15 -4.18 7.20
CA ARG A 739 -4.24 -3.03 7.45
C ARG A 739 -2.95 -3.12 6.66
N VAL A 740 -2.41 -4.33 6.49
CA VAL A 740 -1.27 -4.60 5.61
C VAL A 740 -1.72 -5.44 4.40
N PRO A 741 -0.93 -5.48 3.31
CA PRO A 741 -1.28 -6.33 2.18
C PRO A 741 -1.13 -7.83 2.50
N PRO A 742 -1.95 -8.71 1.88
CA PRO A 742 -1.77 -10.15 1.98
C PRO A 742 -0.56 -10.69 1.20
N ASN A 743 0.03 -9.87 0.33
CA ASN A 743 1.28 -10.18 -0.35
C ASN A 743 2.50 -9.78 0.49
N ASP A 744 3.69 -9.97 -0.07
CA ASP A 744 4.99 -9.70 0.55
C ASP A 744 5.16 -8.31 1.18
N GLY A 745 4.39 -7.32 0.74
CA GLY A 745 4.35 -5.99 1.35
C GLY A 745 3.76 -5.97 2.78
N GLY A 746 3.23 -7.09 3.28
CA GLY A 746 2.79 -7.25 4.68
C GLY A 746 3.72 -8.08 5.56
N ILE A 747 4.71 -8.77 4.98
CA ILE A 747 5.47 -9.83 5.67
C ILE A 747 6.30 -9.31 6.84
N ALA A 748 6.80 -8.07 6.75
CA ALA A 748 7.62 -7.46 7.78
C ALA A 748 6.87 -7.34 9.12
N LEU A 749 5.54 -7.18 9.10
CA LEU A 749 4.75 -7.21 10.33
C LEU A 749 4.83 -8.58 11.02
N GLY A 750 4.62 -9.66 10.28
CA GLY A 750 4.70 -11.02 10.83
C GLY A 750 6.10 -11.40 11.30
N GLN A 751 7.14 -10.98 10.56
CA GLN A 751 8.54 -11.14 10.95
C GLN A 751 8.81 -10.54 12.34
N LEU A 752 8.27 -9.36 12.65
CA LEU A 752 8.44 -8.74 13.97
C LEU A 752 7.89 -9.62 15.10
N LEU A 753 6.75 -10.27 14.92
CA LEU A 753 6.17 -11.09 15.99
C LEU A 753 6.93 -12.41 16.15
N VAL A 754 7.22 -13.09 15.05
CA VAL A 754 7.89 -14.39 15.08
C VAL A 754 9.35 -14.27 15.49
N GLY A 755 10.09 -13.32 14.91
CA GLY A 755 11.53 -13.16 15.13
C GLY A 755 11.90 -12.67 16.53
N ASN A 756 10.92 -12.21 17.33
CA ASN A 756 11.12 -11.82 18.74
C ASN A 756 10.51 -12.81 19.74
N CYS A 757 9.99 -13.96 19.27
CA CYS A 757 9.51 -15.01 20.14
C CYS A 757 10.66 -15.94 20.55
N GLY A 758 10.87 -16.08 21.86
CA GLY A 758 11.75 -17.06 22.49
C GLY A 758 11.04 -18.35 22.91
#